data_AF-A0A2V8QHE2-F1
#
_entry.id   AF-A0A2V8QHE2-F1
#
_cell.length_a   1.000
_cell.length_b   1.000
_cell.length_c   1.000
_cell.angle_alpha   90.00
_cell.angle_beta   90.00
_cell.angle_gamma   90.00
#
_symmetry.space_group_name_H-M   'P 1'
#
loop_
_entity.id
_entity.type
_entity.pdbx_description
1 polymer ?
#
loop_
_entity_poly.entity_id
_entity_poly.type
_entity_poly.pdbx_seq_one_letter_code
_entity_poly.pdbx_strand_id
1 'polypeptide(L)'
;MSRKGQFSDDAVVDLATARSRLRSRAGKTSSASLKNELAEINLLLDQGFSNEARSRLSNLLSTARNDTEVLAEARLALSIALEMHGDYRMSLQAIATYEPDKAKAGLPVELALKLRVQIAIAYNYCGDHPKAISLLKSALRDVPNEQSAAAVYTALSRAYRSINEYPIARDYSERALAIYRQSGDWRGLAEAYFGIAVTDHLEARNEAALANFDQALKIIGDHPATFLLGKIYSNMAAANWWLKQPQQGIACLEKAIDYYEHSDHLLMAAAAYNNLGLNLMLVGQWDRAHEAYERALALIKQADEHDERVPMALDSLGELSMLRGDLDEAKNYLERAVALSSEGTNKWYACQTLRTMARCHIATGETDLALADAEHALRLARDIGDGHSIWETQLLLAESFLQKGDLDACAAKLSEQSEHSSDSPIVIGLSGESHRLHGLLALAKADAPAASQHFGRCVSIFELVGDRYRTGRAHLDLGRAYMLAQSHLAAEHLTRAVNIFRELGARRDLEHAEAALAEHDQTPPQQERRREAAIQLITLRLAEAVSSRTLLLRELAAVIRQETSAKRVMVVEPDEEQKQKIVIAHGYEEDEAHGIAEDLSTAKTDASRERFAKKHDAKVIKLKSTNSLPATLVISPRNAAQLSGGLPLDPLLRVVELGMDVCALRATTSTGQGVDNHDGSAGTGLLPGFIHSSPEMTRLVEEVHQIRSSDVTVLVTGESGTGKELVARAIHALSSRRDKIFVPFNCTAVPKELSESYLFGHRRGAFTGAVSDSPGVIRSASGGTLFIDEVGDLPLDVQPKLLRFLQEG
;
A
#
# COMPACT_ATOMS: atom_id res chain seq x y z
N MET A 1 25.32 -86.00 27.99
CA MET A 1 26.72 -86.43 28.20
C MET A 1 27.33 -86.62 26.81
N SER A 2 28.22 -85.71 26.38
CA SER A 2 29.66 -85.96 26.13
C SER A 2 29.92 -86.88 24.92
N ARG A 3 30.77 -86.62 23.91
CA ARG A 3 31.67 -85.51 23.53
C ARG A 3 32.39 -85.93 22.22
N LYS A 4 32.94 -84.93 21.51
CA LYS A 4 34.11 -84.96 20.60
C LYS A 4 33.89 -85.41 19.14
N GLY A 5 33.55 -84.43 18.30
CA GLY A 5 33.98 -84.37 16.91
C GLY A 5 35.28 -83.57 16.78
N GLN A 6 36.17 -84.04 15.92
CA GLN A 6 37.49 -83.50 15.63
C GLN A 6 37.42 -82.09 15.04
N PHE A 7 38.36 -81.23 15.42
CA PHE A 7 38.65 -79.98 14.74
C PHE A 7 39.35 -80.29 13.41
N SER A 8 38.83 -79.76 12.29
CA SER A 8 39.54 -79.63 11.02
C SER A 8 39.98 -78.17 10.83
N ASP A 9 41.25 -77.97 10.48
CA ASP A 9 41.98 -76.70 10.32
C ASP A 9 41.53 -75.83 9.13
N ASP A 10 40.24 -75.52 8.98
CA ASP A 10 39.73 -74.65 7.89
C ASP A 10 38.91 -73.44 8.37
N ALA A 11 39.03 -73.05 9.64
CA ALA A 11 38.27 -71.96 10.24
C ALA A 11 39.15 -70.78 10.69
N VAL A 12 39.88 -70.17 9.75
CA VAL A 12 40.33 -68.78 9.90
C VAL A 12 39.74 -67.99 8.74
N VAL A 13 38.59 -67.35 8.98
CA VAL A 13 38.08 -66.33 8.07
C VAL A 13 38.97 -65.10 8.28
N ASP A 14 39.93 -64.91 7.38
CA ASP A 14 40.65 -63.66 7.28
C ASP A 14 39.64 -62.54 6.96
N LEU A 15 39.38 -61.71 7.96
CA LEU A 15 38.46 -60.58 7.89
C LEU A 15 38.88 -59.57 6.81
N ALA A 16 40.16 -59.55 6.40
CA ALA A 16 40.64 -58.72 5.30
C ALA A 16 40.19 -59.28 3.93
N THR A 17 40.27 -60.60 3.71
CA THR A 17 39.72 -61.22 2.49
C THR A 17 38.19 -61.31 2.49
N ALA A 18 37.53 -61.41 3.64
CA ALA A 18 36.06 -61.29 3.72
C ALA A 18 35.58 -59.86 3.43
N ARG A 19 36.29 -58.82 3.92
CA ARG A 19 36.05 -57.42 3.53
C ARG A 19 36.39 -57.14 2.08
N SER A 20 37.45 -57.74 1.52
CA SER A 20 37.79 -57.57 0.11
C SER A 20 36.77 -58.27 -0.79
N ARG A 21 36.26 -59.44 -0.41
CA ARG A 21 35.18 -60.16 -1.12
C ARG A 21 33.82 -59.47 -1.00
N LEU A 22 33.51 -58.80 0.12
CA LEU A 22 32.31 -57.95 0.25
C LEU A 22 32.43 -56.65 -0.56
N ARG A 23 33.62 -56.03 -0.62
CA ARG A 23 33.89 -54.88 -1.51
C ARG A 23 33.91 -55.28 -2.99
N SER A 24 34.29 -56.50 -3.34
CA SER A 24 34.26 -57.01 -4.71
C SER A 24 32.91 -57.62 -5.13
N ARG A 25 31.96 -57.80 -4.19
CA ARG A 25 30.57 -58.23 -4.45
C ARG A 25 29.57 -57.09 -4.53
N ALA A 26 29.97 -55.85 -4.22
CA ALA A 26 29.26 -54.68 -4.74
C ALA A 26 29.47 -54.72 -6.26
N GLY A 27 28.54 -55.33 -6.99
CA GLY A 27 28.53 -55.26 -8.45
C GLY A 27 28.75 -53.80 -8.84
N LYS A 28 29.64 -53.53 -9.80
CA LYS A 28 29.83 -52.18 -10.33
C LYS A 28 28.45 -51.64 -10.72
N THR A 29 27.89 -50.76 -9.90
CA THR A 29 26.63 -50.09 -10.22
C THR A 29 26.88 -49.39 -11.54
N SER A 30 26.13 -49.76 -12.58
CA SER A 30 26.37 -49.22 -13.91
C SER A 30 26.04 -47.72 -13.91
N SER A 31 26.76 -46.93 -14.70
CA SER A 31 26.47 -45.49 -14.85
C SER A 31 25.00 -45.24 -15.20
N ALA A 32 24.39 -46.11 -16.03
CA ALA A 32 22.96 -46.07 -16.34
C ALA A 32 22.06 -46.24 -15.11
N SER A 33 22.39 -47.15 -14.19
CA SER A 33 21.63 -47.32 -12.94
C SER A 33 21.75 -46.10 -12.03
N LEU A 34 22.91 -45.45 -11.98
CA LEU A 34 23.12 -44.24 -11.20
C LEU A 34 22.35 -43.04 -11.78
N LYS A 35 22.31 -42.93 -13.12
CA LYS A 35 21.52 -41.90 -13.83
C LYS A 35 20.01 -42.08 -13.64
N ASN A 36 19.52 -43.33 -13.65
CA ASN A 36 18.11 -43.60 -13.36
C ASN A 36 17.74 -43.23 -11.92
N GLU A 37 18.58 -43.58 -10.95
CA GLU A 37 18.40 -43.18 -9.55
C GLU A 37 18.31 -41.66 -9.40
N LEU A 38 19.21 -40.92 -10.08
CA LEU A 38 19.19 -39.46 -10.08
C LEU A 38 17.91 -38.89 -10.71
N ALA A 39 17.42 -39.49 -11.80
CA ALA A 39 16.18 -39.05 -12.44
C ALA A 39 14.96 -39.23 -11.51
N GLU A 40 14.89 -40.34 -10.77
CA GLU A 40 13.86 -40.57 -9.76
C GLU A 40 13.96 -39.58 -8.59
N ILE A 41 15.18 -39.25 -8.15
CA ILE A 41 15.42 -38.22 -7.14
C ILE A 41 14.93 -36.84 -7.63
N ASN A 42 15.20 -36.48 -8.89
CA ASN A 42 14.73 -35.21 -9.43
C ASN A 42 13.19 -35.16 -9.50
N LEU A 43 12.54 -36.27 -9.80
CA LEU A 43 11.07 -36.36 -9.76
C LEU A 43 10.54 -36.17 -8.33
N LEU A 44 11.21 -36.72 -7.31
CA LEU A 44 10.85 -36.47 -5.91
C LEU A 44 10.97 -34.98 -5.55
N LEU A 45 12.03 -34.30 -6.03
CA LEU A 45 12.17 -32.85 -5.84
C LEU A 45 11.04 -32.06 -6.49
N ASP A 46 10.64 -32.44 -7.70
CA ASP A 46 9.53 -31.82 -8.43
C ASP A 46 8.17 -32.00 -7.74
N GLN A 47 7.98 -33.16 -7.12
CA GLN A 47 6.81 -33.47 -6.28
C GLN A 47 6.86 -32.81 -4.90
N GLY A 48 8.02 -32.27 -4.49
CA GLY A 48 8.20 -31.59 -3.21
C GLY A 48 8.66 -32.51 -2.06
N PHE A 49 9.07 -33.74 -2.34
CA PHE A 49 9.60 -34.72 -1.37
C PHE A 49 11.12 -34.56 -1.19
N SER A 50 11.55 -33.37 -0.78
CA SER A 50 12.95 -32.99 -0.70
C SER A 50 13.71 -33.69 0.44
N ASN A 51 13.06 -34.14 1.51
CA ASN A 51 13.71 -34.93 2.57
C ASN A 51 14.08 -36.33 2.07
N GLU A 52 13.15 -37.00 1.38
CA GLU A 52 13.42 -38.29 0.76
C GLU A 52 14.50 -38.16 -0.32
N ALA A 53 14.40 -37.13 -1.17
CA ALA A 53 15.41 -36.83 -2.17
C ALA A 53 16.80 -36.62 -1.54
N ARG A 54 16.92 -35.85 -0.45
CA ARG A 54 18.19 -35.66 0.29
C ARG A 54 18.75 -36.96 0.85
N SER A 55 17.90 -37.82 1.41
CA SER A 55 18.29 -39.14 1.92
C SER A 55 18.87 -40.02 0.80
N ARG A 56 18.17 -40.10 -0.33
CA ARG A 56 18.62 -40.86 -1.52
C ARG A 56 19.89 -40.27 -2.13
N LEU A 57 20.01 -38.94 -2.18
CA LEU A 57 21.21 -38.24 -2.65
C LEU A 57 22.45 -38.57 -1.80
N SER A 58 22.32 -38.67 -0.47
CA SER A 58 23.42 -39.08 0.40
C SER A 58 24.00 -40.44 0.01
N ASN A 59 23.11 -41.40 -0.27
CA ASN A 59 23.50 -42.72 -0.76
C ASN A 59 24.14 -42.63 -2.15
N LEU A 60 23.53 -41.90 -3.08
CA LEU A 60 24.01 -41.74 -4.45
C LEU A 60 25.41 -41.10 -4.50
N LEU A 61 25.68 -40.09 -3.67
CA LEU A 61 27.00 -39.45 -3.55
C LEU A 61 28.09 -40.43 -3.09
N SER A 62 27.72 -41.42 -2.28
CA SER A 62 28.66 -42.45 -1.82
C SER A 62 28.97 -43.48 -2.90
N THR A 63 27.98 -43.85 -3.73
CA THR A 63 28.09 -44.87 -4.77
C THR A 63 28.64 -44.31 -6.09
N ALA A 64 28.39 -43.04 -6.40
CA ALA A 64 28.82 -42.37 -7.63
C ALA A 64 30.26 -41.82 -7.57
N ARG A 65 31.05 -42.10 -6.52
CA ARG A 65 32.41 -41.55 -6.34
C ARG A 65 33.35 -41.73 -7.54
N ASN A 66 33.15 -42.77 -8.33
CA ASN A 66 33.97 -43.11 -9.50
C ASN A 66 33.34 -42.65 -10.84
N ASP A 67 32.13 -42.10 -10.82
CA ASP A 67 31.44 -41.52 -11.97
C ASP A 67 31.36 -40.01 -11.77
N THR A 68 32.31 -39.29 -12.36
CA THR A 68 32.50 -37.84 -12.12
C THR A 68 31.32 -37.00 -12.59
N GLU A 69 30.61 -37.44 -13.63
CA GLU A 69 29.45 -36.75 -14.18
C GLU A 69 28.25 -36.90 -13.24
N VAL A 70 27.89 -38.14 -12.87
CA VAL A 70 26.76 -38.39 -11.97
C VAL A 70 27.02 -37.81 -10.57
N LEU A 71 28.27 -37.85 -10.10
CA LEU A 71 28.64 -37.21 -8.83
C LEU A 71 28.41 -35.70 -8.85
N ALA A 72 28.75 -35.04 -9.97
CA ALA A 72 28.54 -33.61 -10.14
C ALA A 72 27.04 -33.26 -10.23
N GLU A 73 26.26 -34.04 -10.97
CA GLU A 73 24.81 -33.87 -11.05
C GLU A 73 24.11 -34.12 -9.70
N ALA A 74 24.51 -35.14 -8.96
CA ALA A 74 23.98 -35.43 -7.63
C ALA A 74 24.29 -34.31 -6.62
N ARG A 75 25.50 -33.71 -6.69
CA ARG A 75 25.84 -32.54 -5.87
C ARG A 75 25.03 -31.30 -6.24
N LEU A 76 24.79 -31.09 -7.54
CA LEU A 76 23.91 -30.03 -8.02
C LEU A 76 22.48 -30.21 -7.49
N ALA A 77 21.91 -31.41 -7.61
CA ALA A 77 20.58 -31.74 -7.09
C ALA A 77 20.49 -31.56 -5.56
N LEU A 78 21.54 -31.94 -4.82
CA LEU A 78 21.63 -31.70 -3.38
C LEU A 78 21.63 -30.20 -3.05
N SER A 79 22.38 -29.38 -3.79
CA SER A 79 22.38 -27.93 -3.60
C SER A 79 21.00 -27.33 -3.84
N ILE A 80 20.28 -27.76 -4.88
CA ILE A 80 18.91 -27.30 -5.17
C ILE A 80 17.95 -27.71 -4.05
N ALA A 81 18.02 -28.97 -3.59
CA ALA A 81 17.19 -29.45 -2.49
C ALA A 81 17.41 -28.64 -1.20
N LEU A 82 18.67 -28.32 -0.89
CA LEU A 82 19.03 -27.49 0.27
C LEU A 82 18.54 -26.03 0.10
N GLU A 83 18.62 -25.47 -1.11
CA GLU A 83 18.07 -24.14 -1.41
C GLU A 83 16.56 -24.09 -1.17
N MET A 84 15.81 -25.12 -1.59
CA MET A 84 14.35 -25.19 -1.41
C MET A 84 13.94 -25.18 0.08
N HIS A 85 14.79 -25.68 0.97
CA HIS A 85 14.60 -25.65 2.42
C HIS A 85 15.11 -24.36 3.09
N GLY A 86 15.79 -23.47 2.37
CA GLY A 86 16.42 -22.29 2.93
C GLY A 86 17.81 -22.54 3.56
N ASP A 87 18.38 -23.73 3.39
CA ASP A 87 19.70 -24.11 3.91
C ASP A 87 20.84 -23.54 3.03
N TYR A 88 20.87 -22.23 2.79
CA TYR A 88 21.70 -21.60 1.75
C TYR A 88 23.21 -21.85 1.92
N ARG A 89 23.72 -21.87 3.16
CA ARG A 89 25.14 -22.16 3.43
C ARG A 89 25.50 -23.61 3.08
N MET A 90 24.63 -24.55 3.43
CA MET A 90 24.82 -25.96 3.08
C MET A 90 24.65 -26.17 1.58
N SER A 91 23.72 -25.46 0.95
CA SER A 91 23.54 -25.45 -0.50
C SER A 91 24.84 -25.04 -1.21
N LEU A 92 25.50 -23.97 -0.76
CA LEU A 92 26.80 -23.55 -1.29
C LEU A 92 27.89 -24.61 -1.03
N GLN A 93 27.96 -25.15 0.19
CA GLN A 93 28.95 -26.15 0.56
C GLN A 93 28.86 -27.43 -0.28
N ALA A 94 27.65 -27.85 -0.66
CA ALA A 94 27.42 -29.05 -1.47
C ALA A 94 28.12 -28.99 -2.85
N ILE A 95 28.31 -27.79 -3.40
CA ILE A 95 28.88 -27.55 -4.74
C ILE A 95 30.16 -26.73 -4.74
N ALA A 96 30.63 -26.24 -3.59
CA ALA A 96 31.83 -25.40 -3.46
C ALA A 96 33.08 -26.02 -4.09
N THR A 97 33.19 -27.35 -4.13
CA THR A 97 34.32 -28.04 -4.78
C THR A 97 34.44 -27.75 -6.28
N TYR A 98 33.35 -27.32 -6.93
CA TYR A 98 33.30 -27.01 -8.36
C TYR A 98 33.46 -25.50 -8.66
N GLU A 99 33.72 -24.67 -7.64
CA GLU A 99 33.98 -23.24 -7.85
C GLU A 99 35.17 -23.01 -8.79
N PRO A 100 36.35 -23.65 -8.59
CA PRO A 100 37.48 -23.51 -9.52
C PRO A 100 37.18 -24.11 -10.89
N ASP A 101 37.55 -23.42 -11.97
CA ASP A 101 37.31 -23.91 -13.35
C ASP A 101 37.99 -25.25 -13.65
N LYS A 102 39.15 -25.50 -13.04
CA LYS A 102 39.86 -26.78 -13.13
C LYS A 102 39.03 -27.96 -12.60
N ALA A 103 38.18 -27.74 -11.59
CA ALA A 103 37.37 -28.80 -11.00
C ALA A 103 36.15 -29.18 -11.88
N LYS A 104 35.78 -28.32 -12.83
CA LYS A 104 34.75 -28.58 -13.84
C LYS A 104 35.34 -29.11 -15.15
N ALA A 105 36.67 -29.16 -15.27
CA ALA A 105 37.34 -29.66 -16.46
C ALA A 105 37.03 -31.15 -16.67
N GLY A 106 36.53 -31.49 -17.86
CA GLY A 106 36.12 -32.85 -18.22
C GLY A 106 34.64 -33.17 -17.95
N LEU A 107 33.87 -32.26 -17.36
CA LEU A 107 32.40 -32.37 -17.31
C LEU A 107 31.77 -31.91 -18.63
N PRO A 108 30.56 -32.40 -18.98
CA PRO A 108 29.77 -31.83 -20.06
C PRO A 108 29.60 -30.32 -19.90
N VAL A 109 29.69 -29.57 -21.01
CA VAL A 109 29.66 -28.08 -20.98
C VAL A 109 28.40 -27.54 -20.31
N GLU A 110 27.24 -28.15 -20.59
CA GLU A 110 25.96 -27.78 -19.96
C GLU A 110 25.96 -28.02 -18.44
N LEU A 111 26.55 -29.12 -17.97
CA LEU A 111 26.64 -29.41 -16.55
C LEU A 111 27.59 -28.44 -15.83
N ALA A 112 28.72 -28.12 -16.46
CA ALA A 112 29.66 -27.13 -15.94
C ALA A 112 29.01 -25.74 -15.82
N LEU A 113 28.18 -25.35 -16.79
CA LEU A 113 27.41 -24.11 -16.76
C LEU A 113 26.35 -24.14 -15.65
N LYS A 114 25.56 -25.21 -15.53
CA LYS A 114 24.55 -25.36 -14.46
C LYS A 114 25.17 -25.26 -13.06
N LEU A 115 26.31 -25.91 -12.84
CA LEU A 115 27.06 -25.78 -11.58
C LEU A 115 27.49 -24.34 -11.31
N ARG A 116 28.00 -23.63 -12.32
CA ARG A 116 28.42 -22.23 -12.18
C ARG A 116 27.24 -21.32 -11.84
N VAL A 117 26.10 -21.52 -12.49
CA VAL A 117 24.85 -20.80 -12.22
C VAL A 117 24.39 -21.08 -10.78
N GLN A 118 24.35 -22.34 -10.35
CA GLN A 118 23.92 -22.69 -9.00
C GLN A 118 24.87 -22.16 -7.92
N ILE A 119 26.18 -22.19 -8.14
CA ILE A 119 27.16 -21.56 -7.23
C ILE A 119 26.87 -20.08 -7.08
N ALA A 120 26.57 -19.38 -8.17
CA ALA A 120 26.24 -17.96 -8.11
C ALA A 120 24.91 -17.70 -7.39
N ILE A 121 23.88 -18.53 -7.61
CA ILE A 121 22.61 -18.45 -6.87
C ILE A 121 22.86 -18.67 -5.37
N ALA A 122 23.68 -19.65 -4.99
CA ALA A 122 24.01 -19.91 -3.60
C ALA A 122 24.79 -18.74 -2.95
N TYR A 123 25.72 -18.10 -3.68
CA TYR A 123 26.36 -16.86 -3.23
C TYR A 123 25.36 -15.72 -3.03
N ASN A 124 24.41 -15.56 -3.95
CA ASN A 124 23.37 -14.56 -3.84
C ASN A 124 22.54 -14.73 -2.55
N TYR A 125 22.09 -15.95 -2.26
CA TYR A 125 21.32 -16.23 -1.03
C TYR A 125 22.17 -16.19 0.25
N CYS A 126 23.50 -16.32 0.14
CA CYS A 126 24.41 -16.06 1.25
C CYS A 126 24.72 -14.56 1.46
N GLY A 127 24.17 -13.66 0.63
CA GLY A 127 24.35 -12.21 0.73
C GLY A 127 25.53 -11.65 -0.08
N ASP A 128 26.31 -12.48 -0.78
CA ASP A 128 27.41 -12.02 -1.65
C ASP A 128 26.91 -11.76 -3.08
N HIS A 129 26.03 -10.78 -3.21
CA HIS A 129 25.42 -10.37 -4.49
C HIS A 129 26.46 -9.94 -5.54
N PRO A 130 27.53 -9.16 -5.21
CA PRO A 130 28.55 -8.78 -6.19
C PRO A 130 29.28 -9.99 -6.79
N LYS A 131 29.64 -10.99 -5.96
CA LYS A 131 30.27 -12.22 -6.44
C LYS A 131 29.32 -13.02 -7.31
N ALA A 132 28.06 -13.15 -6.91
CA ALA A 132 27.03 -13.83 -7.70
C ALA A 132 26.89 -13.20 -9.10
N ILE A 133 26.72 -11.87 -9.18
CA ILE A 133 26.58 -11.14 -10.46
C ILE A 133 27.84 -11.30 -11.32
N SER A 134 29.04 -11.22 -10.72
CA SER A 134 30.30 -11.40 -11.43
C SER A 134 30.42 -12.79 -12.04
N LEU A 135 30.10 -13.83 -11.27
CA LEU A 135 30.10 -15.22 -11.74
C LEU A 135 29.11 -15.44 -12.89
N LEU A 136 27.90 -14.87 -12.78
CA LEU A 136 26.86 -14.98 -13.81
C LEU A 136 27.18 -14.22 -15.08
N LYS A 137 27.71 -12.99 -14.99
CA LYS A 137 28.17 -12.23 -16.17
C LYS A 137 29.31 -12.96 -16.89
N SER A 138 30.17 -13.62 -16.13
CA SER A 138 31.23 -14.44 -16.70
C SER A 138 30.68 -15.72 -17.33
N ALA A 139 29.72 -16.39 -16.69
CA ALA A 139 28.99 -17.51 -17.28
C ALA A 139 28.29 -17.14 -18.59
N LEU A 140 27.72 -15.94 -18.67
CA LEU A 140 27.03 -15.42 -19.86
C LEU A 140 27.97 -15.24 -21.07
N ARG A 141 29.25 -14.96 -20.84
CA ARG A 141 30.25 -14.86 -21.93
C ARG A 141 30.67 -16.23 -22.47
N ASP A 142 30.58 -17.26 -21.63
CA ASP A 142 31.07 -18.60 -21.91
C ASP A 142 29.93 -19.58 -22.28
N VAL A 143 28.74 -19.06 -22.64
CA VAL A 143 27.57 -19.88 -22.93
C VAL A 143 27.78 -20.66 -24.23
N PRO A 144 27.48 -21.97 -24.26
CA PRO A 144 27.72 -22.81 -25.44
C PRO A 144 26.78 -22.52 -26.62
N ASN A 145 25.54 -22.09 -26.34
CA ASN A 145 24.51 -21.82 -27.32
C ASN A 145 23.48 -20.83 -26.75
N GLU A 146 22.64 -20.25 -27.62
CA GLU A 146 21.63 -19.26 -27.19
C GLU A 146 20.61 -19.83 -26.18
N GLN A 147 20.27 -21.12 -26.28
CA GLN A 147 19.32 -21.77 -25.35
C GLN A 147 19.86 -21.78 -23.91
N SER A 148 21.14 -22.08 -23.74
CA SER A 148 21.79 -22.15 -22.42
C SER A 148 21.96 -20.78 -21.76
N ALA A 149 21.79 -19.67 -22.51
CA ALA A 149 21.81 -18.33 -21.95
C ALA A 149 20.59 -18.05 -21.06
N ALA A 150 19.47 -18.74 -21.32
CA ALA A 150 18.21 -18.55 -20.59
C ALA A 150 18.37 -18.79 -19.07
N ALA A 151 19.05 -19.86 -18.68
CA ALA A 151 19.30 -20.18 -17.27
C ALA A 151 20.17 -19.12 -16.58
N VAL A 152 21.15 -18.55 -17.30
CA VAL A 152 22.01 -17.48 -16.80
C VAL A 152 21.22 -16.18 -16.63
N TYR A 153 20.34 -15.86 -17.58
CA TYR A 153 19.44 -14.71 -17.49
C TYR A 153 18.44 -14.84 -16.32
N THR A 154 17.83 -16.01 -16.12
CA THR A 154 16.97 -16.27 -14.96
C THR A 154 17.73 -16.02 -13.65
N ALA A 155 18.97 -16.50 -13.54
CA ALA A 155 19.79 -16.30 -12.35
C ALA A 155 20.23 -14.83 -12.17
N LEU A 156 20.58 -14.12 -13.24
CA LEU A 156 20.88 -12.68 -13.19
C LEU A 156 19.66 -11.89 -12.72
N SER A 157 18.48 -12.22 -13.20
CA SER A 157 17.23 -11.61 -12.75
C SER A 157 17.03 -11.79 -11.24
N ARG A 158 17.25 -13.01 -10.71
CA ARG A 158 17.19 -13.27 -9.25
C ARG A 158 18.21 -12.44 -8.47
N ALA A 159 19.44 -12.34 -8.97
CA ALA A 159 20.51 -11.59 -8.30
C ALA A 159 20.25 -10.08 -8.28
N TYR A 160 19.84 -9.50 -9.42
CA TYR A 160 19.50 -8.08 -9.50
C TYR A 160 18.27 -7.72 -8.67
N ARG A 161 17.27 -8.61 -8.60
CA ARG A 161 16.13 -8.42 -7.70
C ARG A 161 16.53 -8.39 -6.23
N SER A 162 17.54 -9.16 -5.83
CA SER A 162 18.01 -9.22 -4.43
C SER A 162 18.71 -7.92 -3.98
N ILE A 163 19.12 -7.06 -4.91
CA ILE A 163 19.70 -5.75 -4.65
C ILE A 163 18.77 -4.60 -5.08
N ASN A 164 17.48 -4.89 -5.26
CA ASN A 164 16.42 -3.93 -5.62
C ASN A 164 16.58 -3.24 -6.99
N GLU A 165 17.33 -3.84 -7.92
CA GLU A 165 17.50 -3.35 -9.29
C GLU A 165 16.42 -3.95 -10.22
N TYR A 166 15.15 -3.60 -9.95
CA TYR A 166 13.99 -4.23 -10.57
C TYR A 166 13.89 -4.07 -12.10
N PRO A 167 14.18 -2.90 -12.71
CA PRO A 167 14.17 -2.77 -14.17
C PRO A 167 15.19 -3.69 -14.85
N ILE A 168 16.38 -3.83 -14.26
CA ILE A 168 17.42 -4.73 -14.76
C ILE A 168 16.99 -6.19 -14.58
N ALA A 169 16.39 -6.52 -13.44
CA ALA A 169 15.88 -7.86 -13.18
C ALA A 169 14.78 -8.26 -14.19
N ARG A 170 13.90 -7.33 -14.56
CA ARG A 170 12.86 -7.54 -15.57
C ARG A 170 13.43 -7.81 -16.96
N ASP A 171 14.34 -6.97 -17.43
CA ASP A 171 14.99 -7.15 -18.75
C ASP A 171 15.61 -8.55 -18.87
N TYR A 172 16.30 -9.02 -17.83
CA TYR A 172 16.83 -10.38 -17.83
C TYR A 172 15.75 -11.47 -17.83
N SER A 173 14.66 -11.30 -17.08
CA SER A 173 13.55 -12.27 -17.11
C SER A 173 12.86 -12.30 -18.48
N GLU A 174 12.69 -11.17 -19.15
CA GLU A 174 12.11 -11.07 -20.49
C GLU A 174 12.99 -11.74 -21.56
N ARG A 175 14.31 -11.57 -21.47
CA ARG A 175 15.28 -12.27 -22.33
C ARG A 175 15.24 -13.78 -22.12
N ALA A 176 15.20 -14.23 -20.87
CA ALA A 176 15.05 -15.65 -20.56
C ALA A 176 13.73 -16.19 -21.12
N LEU A 177 12.63 -15.46 -20.92
CA LEU A 177 11.30 -15.82 -21.39
C LEU A 177 11.25 -15.99 -22.92
N ALA A 178 11.87 -15.08 -23.67
CA ALA A 178 11.94 -15.16 -25.13
C ALA A 178 12.61 -16.46 -25.61
N ILE A 179 13.70 -16.87 -24.95
CA ILE A 179 14.42 -18.10 -25.27
C ILE A 179 13.60 -19.34 -24.89
N TYR A 180 13.03 -19.38 -23.68
CA TYR A 180 12.21 -20.52 -23.24
C TYR A 180 10.94 -20.71 -24.09
N ARG A 181 10.36 -19.62 -24.62
CA ARG A 181 9.24 -19.70 -25.59
C ARG A 181 9.64 -20.40 -26.87
N GLN A 182 10.86 -20.20 -27.34
CA GLN A 182 11.37 -20.85 -28.56
C GLN A 182 11.74 -22.32 -28.30
N SER A 183 12.28 -22.64 -27.12
CA SER A 183 12.68 -24.01 -26.79
C SER A 183 11.50 -24.92 -26.39
N GLY A 184 10.39 -24.34 -25.92
CA GLY A 184 9.26 -25.09 -25.39
C GLY A 184 9.51 -25.65 -23.97
N ASP A 185 10.51 -25.12 -23.25
CA ASP A 185 10.78 -25.50 -21.86
C ASP A 185 9.73 -24.87 -20.93
N TRP A 186 8.72 -25.66 -20.59
CA TRP A 186 7.61 -25.23 -19.73
C TRP A 186 8.10 -24.76 -18.35
N ARG A 187 9.14 -25.37 -17.79
CA ARG A 187 9.65 -25.03 -16.45
C ARG A 187 10.34 -23.68 -16.50
N GLY A 188 11.23 -23.49 -17.48
CA GLY A 188 11.90 -22.22 -17.71
C GLY A 188 10.91 -21.09 -17.99
N LEU A 189 9.87 -21.36 -18.78
CA LEU A 189 8.77 -20.43 -19.04
C LEU A 189 8.05 -20.01 -17.75
N ALA A 190 7.60 -20.98 -16.95
CA ALA A 190 6.89 -20.72 -15.70
C ALA A 190 7.78 -19.92 -14.70
N GLU A 191 9.05 -20.28 -14.58
CA GLU A 191 10.00 -19.56 -13.72
C GLU A 191 10.28 -18.13 -14.21
N ALA A 192 10.33 -17.90 -15.53
CA ALA A 192 10.52 -16.57 -16.09
C ALA A 192 9.30 -15.68 -15.84
N TYR A 193 8.08 -16.18 -16.07
CA TYR A 193 6.84 -15.46 -15.73
C TYR A 193 6.74 -15.18 -14.22
N PHE A 194 7.07 -16.14 -13.37
CA PHE A 194 7.16 -15.94 -11.92
C PHE A 194 8.18 -14.85 -11.58
N GLY A 195 9.35 -14.85 -12.23
CA GLY A 195 10.38 -13.84 -12.05
C GLY A 195 9.91 -12.41 -12.40
N ILE A 196 9.21 -12.26 -13.52
CA ILE A 196 8.59 -10.97 -13.92
C ILE A 196 7.52 -10.57 -12.90
N ALA A 197 6.63 -11.50 -12.52
CA ALA A 197 5.55 -11.24 -11.58
C ALA A 197 6.05 -10.73 -10.22
N VAL A 198 7.08 -11.38 -9.65
CA VAL A 198 7.68 -10.92 -8.39
C VAL A 198 8.30 -9.53 -8.57
N THR A 199 8.94 -9.26 -9.71
CA THR A 199 9.54 -7.94 -9.98
C THR A 199 8.48 -6.85 -10.12
N ASP A 200 7.35 -7.14 -10.78
CA ASP A 200 6.22 -6.23 -10.90
C ASP A 200 5.58 -5.96 -9.54
N HIS A 201 5.43 -6.98 -8.70
CA HIS A 201 4.92 -6.84 -7.34
C HIS A 201 5.81 -5.91 -6.49
N LEU A 202 7.13 -6.07 -6.56
CA LEU A 202 8.09 -5.24 -5.82
C LEU A 202 8.13 -3.77 -6.27
N GLU A 203 7.74 -3.50 -7.52
CA GLU A 203 7.51 -2.14 -8.03
C GLU A 203 6.07 -1.65 -7.82
N ALA A 204 5.29 -2.31 -6.97
CA ALA A 204 3.88 -2.01 -6.69
C ALA A 204 2.92 -2.13 -7.90
N ARG A 205 3.34 -2.78 -8.99
CA ARG A 205 2.52 -3.07 -10.18
C ARG A 205 1.73 -4.36 -10.00
N ASN A 206 0.92 -4.40 -8.94
CA ASN A 206 0.30 -5.64 -8.43
C ASN A 206 -0.68 -6.31 -9.41
N GLU A 207 -1.41 -5.54 -10.23
CA GLU A 207 -2.29 -6.11 -11.26
C GLU A 207 -1.51 -6.84 -12.36
N ALA A 208 -0.41 -6.24 -12.82
CA ALA A 208 0.51 -6.86 -13.78
C ALA A 208 1.19 -8.10 -13.18
N ALA A 209 1.56 -8.04 -11.90
CA ALA A 209 2.09 -9.18 -11.17
C ALA A 209 1.10 -10.35 -11.16
N LEU A 210 -0.17 -10.12 -10.81
CA LEU A 210 -1.21 -11.14 -10.82
C LEU A 210 -1.41 -11.76 -12.21
N ALA A 211 -1.40 -10.94 -13.27
CA ALA A 211 -1.50 -11.44 -14.64
C ALA A 211 -0.32 -12.37 -15.00
N ASN A 212 0.90 -12.01 -14.61
CA ASN A 212 2.09 -12.83 -14.86
C ASN A 212 2.11 -14.12 -14.00
N PHE A 213 1.64 -14.06 -12.75
CA PHE A 213 1.45 -15.27 -11.93
C PHE A 213 0.44 -16.24 -12.55
N ASP A 214 -0.68 -15.72 -13.05
CA ASP A 214 -1.71 -16.53 -13.73
C ASP A 214 -1.16 -17.19 -15.01
N GLN A 215 -0.31 -16.50 -15.78
CA GLN A 215 0.39 -17.11 -16.90
C GLN A 215 1.33 -18.24 -16.45
N ALA A 216 2.08 -18.06 -15.36
CA ALA A 216 2.92 -19.11 -14.82
C ALA A 216 2.08 -20.35 -14.42
N LEU A 217 0.94 -20.15 -13.76
CA LEU A 217 0.03 -21.26 -13.40
C LEU A 217 -0.49 -22.00 -14.62
N LYS A 218 -0.91 -21.28 -15.67
CA LYS A 218 -1.40 -21.89 -16.93
C LYS A 218 -0.33 -22.73 -17.62
N ILE A 219 0.92 -22.31 -17.57
CA ILE A 219 2.04 -23.03 -18.17
C ILE A 219 2.40 -24.28 -17.35
N ILE A 220 2.30 -24.20 -16.02
CA ILE A 220 2.52 -25.36 -15.15
C ILE A 220 1.45 -26.43 -15.41
N GLY A 221 0.17 -26.05 -15.49
CA GLY A 221 -0.92 -27.01 -15.75
C GLY A 221 -0.86 -28.21 -14.78
N ASP A 222 -0.81 -29.42 -15.33
CA ASP A 222 -0.75 -30.69 -14.57
C ASP A 222 0.70 -31.17 -14.29
N HIS A 223 1.72 -30.36 -14.58
CA HIS A 223 3.12 -30.74 -14.34
C HIS A 223 3.45 -30.78 -12.84
N PRO A 224 4.32 -31.72 -12.38
CA PRO A 224 4.74 -31.79 -10.98
C PRO A 224 5.66 -30.60 -10.65
N ALA A 225 5.10 -29.59 -9.97
CA ALA A 225 5.80 -28.37 -9.60
C ALA A 225 5.35 -27.84 -8.23
N THR A 226 5.19 -28.73 -7.25
CA THR A 226 4.56 -28.46 -5.94
C THR A 226 5.13 -27.22 -5.25
N PHE A 227 6.46 -27.12 -5.17
CA PHE A 227 7.11 -25.99 -4.52
C PHE A 227 6.91 -24.66 -5.27
N LEU A 228 6.96 -24.69 -6.60
CA LEU A 228 6.75 -23.48 -7.43
C LEU A 228 5.29 -23.02 -7.36
N LEU A 229 4.33 -23.95 -7.37
CA LEU A 229 2.91 -23.66 -7.18
C LEU A 229 2.65 -22.98 -5.83
N GLY A 230 3.20 -23.54 -4.75
CA GLY A 230 3.15 -22.91 -3.42
C GLY A 230 3.70 -21.49 -3.44
N LYS A 231 4.87 -21.27 -4.06
CA LYS A 231 5.48 -19.93 -4.17
C LYS A 231 4.62 -18.96 -4.96
N ILE A 232 4.07 -19.39 -6.10
CA ILE A 232 3.20 -18.54 -6.91
C ILE A 232 1.99 -18.10 -6.09
N TYR A 233 1.28 -19.03 -5.48
CA TYR A 233 0.10 -18.70 -4.69
C TYR A 233 0.40 -17.82 -3.47
N SER A 234 1.51 -18.05 -2.76
CA SER A 234 1.93 -17.16 -1.65
C SER A 234 2.20 -15.73 -2.13
N ASN A 235 2.86 -15.55 -3.27
CA ASN A 235 3.15 -14.22 -3.82
C ASN A 235 1.92 -13.55 -4.43
N MET A 236 1.01 -14.31 -5.05
CA MET A 236 -0.30 -13.81 -5.46
C MET A 236 -1.08 -13.28 -4.26
N ALA A 237 -1.03 -13.97 -3.12
CA ALA A 237 -1.67 -13.48 -1.90
C ALA A 237 -1.09 -12.14 -1.43
N ALA A 238 0.24 -11.98 -1.50
CA ALA A 238 0.90 -10.72 -1.19
C ALA A 238 0.45 -9.59 -2.14
N ALA A 239 0.38 -9.84 -3.44
CA ALA A 239 -0.12 -8.87 -4.41
C ALA A 239 -1.59 -8.48 -4.16
N ASN A 240 -2.45 -9.46 -3.84
CA ASN A 240 -3.85 -9.21 -3.47
C ASN A 240 -3.99 -8.37 -2.19
N TRP A 241 -3.10 -8.56 -1.22
CA TRP A 241 -3.09 -7.74 0.00
C TRP A 241 -2.90 -6.25 -0.31
N TRP A 242 -1.97 -5.91 -1.20
CA TRP A 242 -1.75 -4.52 -1.64
C TRP A 242 -2.91 -3.96 -2.46
N LEU A 243 -3.59 -4.81 -3.24
CA LEU A 243 -4.81 -4.44 -3.97
C LEU A 243 -6.06 -4.37 -3.09
N LYS A 244 -5.93 -4.55 -1.76
CA LYS A 244 -7.05 -4.57 -0.81
C LYS A 244 -8.10 -5.63 -1.15
N GLN A 245 -7.61 -6.80 -1.58
CA GLN A 245 -8.38 -7.97 -1.99
C GLN A 245 -8.14 -9.15 -1.03
N PRO A 246 -8.49 -9.03 0.28
CA PRO A 246 -8.12 -10.04 1.28
C PRO A 246 -8.81 -11.40 1.05
N GLN A 247 -10.01 -11.45 0.46
CA GLN A 247 -10.68 -12.71 0.13
C GLN A 247 -9.93 -13.51 -0.94
N GLN A 248 -9.44 -12.84 -1.98
CA GLN A 248 -8.58 -13.46 -3.00
C GLN A 248 -7.24 -13.89 -2.38
N GLY A 249 -6.69 -13.07 -1.47
CA GLY A 249 -5.49 -13.41 -0.69
C GLY A 249 -5.65 -14.69 0.13
N ILE A 250 -6.75 -14.83 0.86
CA ILE A 250 -7.11 -16.03 1.64
C ILE A 250 -7.17 -17.26 0.73
N ALA A 251 -7.89 -17.17 -0.39
CA ALA A 251 -8.02 -18.30 -1.32
C ALA A 251 -6.67 -18.73 -1.93
N CYS A 252 -5.77 -17.77 -2.19
CA CYS A 252 -4.41 -18.07 -2.63
C CYS A 252 -3.60 -18.74 -1.52
N LEU A 253 -3.69 -18.27 -0.28
CA LEU A 253 -2.93 -18.83 0.85
C LEU A 253 -3.40 -20.24 1.20
N GLU A 254 -4.70 -20.51 1.17
CA GLU A 254 -5.24 -21.87 1.38
C GLU A 254 -4.68 -22.85 0.35
N LYS A 255 -4.60 -22.46 -0.93
CA LYS A 255 -3.94 -23.27 -1.97
C LYS A 255 -2.45 -23.42 -1.71
N ALA A 256 -1.74 -22.36 -1.33
CA ALA A 256 -0.31 -22.44 -1.04
C ALA A 256 -0.01 -23.40 0.12
N ILE A 257 -0.81 -23.32 1.18
CA ILE A 257 -0.75 -24.21 2.34
C ILE A 257 -0.96 -25.65 1.92
N ASP A 258 -1.97 -25.94 1.09
CA ASP A 258 -2.23 -27.27 0.57
C ASP A 258 -0.99 -27.86 -0.13
N TYR A 259 -0.33 -27.09 -1.01
CA TYR A 259 0.91 -27.54 -1.64
C TYR A 259 2.05 -27.75 -0.64
N TYR A 260 2.19 -26.87 0.35
CA TYR A 260 3.30 -26.97 1.29
C TYR A 260 3.11 -28.10 2.32
N GLU A 261 1.90 -28.32 2.85
CA GLU A 261 1.63 -29.40 3.82
C GLU A 261 1.71 -30.80 3.17
N HIS A 262 1.37 -30.91 1.88
CA HIS A 262 1.59 -32.14 1.11
C HIS A 262 3.04 -32.31 0.62
N SER A 263 3.96 -31.48 1.10
CA SER A 263 5.39 -31.50 0.75
C SER A 263 6.27 -31.36 1.99
N ASP A 264 7.59 -31.42 1.83
CA ASP A 264 8.55 -31.30 2.93
C ASP A 264 8.84 -29.83 3.36
N HIS A 265 8.03 -28.85 2.94
CA HIS A 265 8.27 -27.41 3.11
C HIS A 265 7.53 -26.79 4.32
N LEU A 266 7.67 -27.40 5.51
CA LEU A 266 6.96 -26.99 6.74
C LEU A 266 7.09 -25.50 7.08
N LEU A 267 8.28 -24.94 6.88
CA LEU A 267 8.56 -23.53 7.16
C LEU A 267 7.86 -22.57 6.20
N MET A 268 7.64 -22.99 4.94
CA MET A 268 6.85 -22.23 3.97
C MET A 268 5.35 -22.35 4.28
N ALA A 269 4.89 -23.53 4.71
CA ALA A 269 3.53 -23.71 5.22
C ALA A 269 3.28 -22.78 6.42
N ALA A 270 4.20 -22.72 7.38
CA ALA A 270 4.08 -21.84 8.53
C ALA A 270 3.99 -20.35 8.16
N ALA A 271 4.84 -19.89 7.23
CA ALA A 271 4.77 -18.52 6.73
C ALA A 271 3.43 -18.24 6.02
N ALA A 272 2.92 -19.20 5.24
CA ALA A 272 1.63 -19.08 4.58
C ALA A 272 0.46 -19.05 5.59
N TYR A 273 0.50 -19.86 6.65
CA TYR A 273 -0.46 -19.81 7.75
C TYR A 273 -0.43 -18.47 8.49
N ASN A 274 0.75 -17.91 8.75
CA ASN A 274 0.87 -16.59 9.38
C ASN A 274 0.22 -15.50 8.50
N ASN A 275 0.53 -15.51 7.20
CA ASN A 275 -0.09 -14.57 6.26
C ASN A 275 -1.60 -14.80 6.10
N LEU A 276 -2.06 -16.04 6.24
CA LEU A 276 -3.48 -16.38 6.24
C LEU A 276 -4.17 -15.76 7.45
N GLY A 277 -3.55 -15.89 8.64
CA GLY A 277 -3.99 -15.22 9.86
C GLY A 277 -4.16 -13.71 9.66
N LEU A 278 -3.16 -13.04 9.07
CA LEU A 278 -3.22 -11.59 8.81
C LEU A 278 -4.39 -11.21 7.90
N ASN A 279 -4.64 -11.95 6.83
CA ASN A 279 -5.77 -11.67 5.94
C ASN A 279 -7.11 -11.99 6.59
N LEU A 280 -7.19 -13.05 7.40
CA LEU A 280 -8.39 -13.41 8.16
C LEU A 280 -8.73 -12.35 9.20
N MET A 281 -7.72 -11.74 9.83
CA MET A 281 -7.91 -10.61 10.74
C MET A 281 -8.58 -9.42 10.06
N LEU A 282 -8.14 -9.06 8.83
CA LEU A 282 -8.69 -7.94 8.06
C LEU A 282 -10.18 -8.13 7.72
N VAL A 283 -10.61 -9.38 7.50
CA VAL A 283 -12.01 -9.70 7.18
C VAL A 283 -12.86 -9.99 8.43
N GLY A 284 -12.29 -9.91 9.63
CA GLY A 284 -12.99 -10.17 10.90
C GLY A 284 -13.16 -11.64 11.25
N GLN A 285 -12.46 -12.56 10.58
CA GLN A 285 -12.53 -14.00 10.87
C GLN A 285 -11.48 -14.40 11.91
N TRP A 286 -11.58 -13.82 13.10
CA TRP A 286 -10.53 -13.88 14.12
C TRP A 286 -10.32 -15.30 14.69
N ASP A 287 -11.36 -16.12 14.77
CA ASP A 287 -11.24 -17.53 15.22
C ASP A 287 -10.37 -18.34 14.27
N ARG A 288 -10.64 -18.24 12.97
CA ARG A 288 -9.80 -18.87 11.94
C ARG A 288 -8.40 -18.27 11.92
N ALA A 289 -8.24 -16.97 12.21
CA ALA A 289 -6.93 -16.33 12.27
C ALA A 289 -6.09 -16.91 13.43
N HIS A 290 -6.71 -17.11 14.59
CA HIS A 290 -6.08 -17.74 15.75
C HIS A 290 -5.61 -19.15 15.42
N GLU A 291 -6.49 -19.99 14.87
CA GLU A 291 -6.15 -21.35 14.43
C GLU A 291 -4.98 -21.36 13.44
N ALA A 292 -4.98 -20.42 12.49
CA ALA A 292 -3.88 -20.27 11.52
C ALA A 292 -2.55 -19.91 12.20
N TYR A 293 -2.55 -18.96 13.14
CA TYR A 293 -1.32 -18.61 13.86
C TYR A 293 -0.81 -19.71 14.79
N GLU A 294 -1.70 -20.42 15.49
CA GLU A 294 -1.32 -21.60 16.29
C GLU A 294 -0.71 -22.69 15.42
N ARG A 295 -1.29 -22.93 14.25
CA ARG A 295 -0.76 -23.88 13.27
C ARG A 295 0.61 -23.45 12.75
N ALA A 296 0.79 -22.16 12.46
CA ALA A 296 2.09 -21.59 12.08
C ALA A 296 3.15 -21.83 13.16
N LEU A 297 2.84 -21.51 14.42
CA LEU A 297 3.75 -21.71 15.55
C LEU A 297 4.11 -23.19 15.75
N ALA A 298 3.13 -24.09 15.62
CA ALA A 298 3.34 -25.53 15.75
C ALA A 298 4.28 -26.06 14.65
N LEU A 299 4.08 -25.63 13.40
CA LEU A 299 4.91 -26.04 12.26
C LEU A 299 6.35 -25.50 12.36
N ILE A 300 6.52 -24.26 12.83
CA ILE A 300 7.86 -23.70 13.09
C ILE A 300 8.58 -24.56 14.12
N LYS A 301 7.95 -24.82 15.26
CA LYS A 301 8.54 -25.64 16.34
C LYS A 301 8.83 -27.09 15.92
N GLN A 302 8.00 -27.64 15.04
CA GLN A 302 8.23 -28.97 14.48
C GLN A 302 9.49 -29.00 13.59
N ALA A 303 9.76 -27.92 12.85
CA ALA A 303 10.95 -27.80 12.02
C ALA A 303 12.21 -27.51 12.86
N ASP A 304 12.14 -26.49 13.71
CA ASP A 304 13.16 -26.14 14.69
C ASP A 304 12.54 -25.31 15.82
N GLU A 305 12.65 -25.78 17.07
CA GLU A 305 12.11 -25.10 18.25
C GLU A 305 12.75 -23.72 18.48
N HIS A 306 13.97 -23.50 17.98
CA HIS A 306 14.73 -22.25 18.13
C HIS A 306 14.77 -21.41 16.84
N ASP A 307 13.89 -21.70 15.88
CA ASP A 307 13.84 -20.99 14.61
C ASP A 307 13.55 -19.48 14.81
N GLU A 308 14.18 -18.64 13.99
CA GLU A 308 14.06 -17.18 14.05
C GLU A 308 12.64 -16.64 13.78
N ARG A 309 11.73 -17.48 13.27
CA ARG A 309 10.32 -17.13 13.04
C ARG A 309 9.40 -17.41 14.23
N VAL A 310 9.87 -18.08 15.28
CA VAL A 310 9.05 -18.29 16.50
C VAL A 310 8.56 -16.96 17.10
N PRO A 311 9.40 -15.91 17.24
CA PRO A 311 8.94 -14.59 17.68
C PRO A 311 7.80 -14.04 16.82
N MET A 312 7.79 -14.34 15.52
CA MET A 312 6.80 -13.83 14.57
C MET A 312 5.39 -14.37 14.81
N ALA A 313 5.28 -15.69 14.98
CA ALA A 313 4.00 -16.29 15.27
C ALA A 313 3.48 -15.88 16.67
N LEU A 314 4.39 -15.70 17.65
CA LEU A 314 4.03 -15.22 18.98
C LEU A 314 3.54 -13.76 18.97
N ASP A 315 4.22 -12.87 18.23
CA ASP A 315 3.80 -11.47 18.05
C ASP A 315 2.39 -11.39 17.45
N SER A 316 2.11 -12.19 16.43
CA SER A 316 0.81 -12.23 15.75
C SER A 316 -0.32 -12.78 16.64
N LEU A 317 -0.04 -13.81 17.44
CA LEU A 317 -0.99 -14.30 18.47
C LEU A 317 -1.22 -13.26 19.56
N GLY A 318 -0.17 -12.56 19.98
CA GLY A 318 -0.24 -11.48 20.95
C GLY A 318 -1.10 -10.31 20.46
N GLU A 319 -0.89 -9.87 19.22
CA GLU A 319 -1.68 -8.80 18.60
C GLU A 319 -3.16 -9.19 18.47
N LEU A 320 -3.46 -10.40 18.00
CA LEU A 320 -4.84 -10.88 17.89
C LEU A 320 -5.53 -10.97 19.26
N SER A 321 -4.83 -11.49 20.26
CA SER A 321 -5.35 -11.60 21.64
C SER A 321 -5.63 -10.21 22.23
N MET A 322 -4.75 -9.25 21.96
CA MET A 322 -4.95 -7.85 22.36
C MET A 322 -6.20 -7.24 21.71
N LEU A 323 -6.41 -7.46 20.41
CA LEU A 323 -7.60 -6.97 19.68
C LEU A 323 -8.91 -7.62 20.15
N ARG A 324 -8.87 -8.87 20.62
CA ARG A 324 -10.01 -9.55 21.25
C ARG A 324 -10.33 -9.01 22.65
N GLY A 325 -9.35 -8.38 23.30
CA GLY A 325 -9.43 -7.93 24.69
C GLY A 325 -8.88 -8.93 25.70
N ASP A 326 -8.28 -10.04 25.25
CA ASP A 326 -7.69 -11.07 26.11
C ASP A 326 -6.24 -10.66 26.50
N LEU A 327 -6.12 -9.58 27.30
CA LEU A 327 -4.85 -8.88 27.53
C LEU A 327 -3.78 -9.69 28.27
N ASP A 328 -4.17 -10.55 29.21
CA ASP A 328 -3.21 -11.39 29.96
C ASP A 328 -2.55 -12.42 29.04
N GLU A 329 -3.34 -12.99 28.12
CA GLU A 329 -2.85 -13.92 27.10
C GLU A 329 -1.97 -13.18 26.08
N ALA A 330 -2.40 -12.00 25.64
CA ALA A 330 -1.61 -11.13 24.76
C ALA A 330 -0.23 -10.85 25.37
N LYS A 331 -0.20 -10.43 26.65
CA LYS A 331 1.03 -10.15 27.38
C LYS A 331 1.95 -11.36 27.45
N ASN A 332 1.42 -12.55 27.75
CA ASN A 332 2.21 -13.79 27.79
C ASN A 332 2.91 -14.08 26.45
N TYR A 333 2.17 -13.98 25.34
CA TYR A 333 2.73 -14.20 24.01
C TYR A 333 3.82 -13.17 23.68
N LEU A 334 3.56 -11.89 23.96
CA LEU A 334 4.47 -10.79 23.62
C LEU A 334 5.74 -10.78 24.48
N GLU A 335 5.67 -11.10 25.77
CA GLU A 335 6.86 -11.26 26.62
C GLU A 335 7.81 -12.33 26.06
N ARG A 336 7.26 -13.46 25.61
CA ARG A 336 8.03 -14.53 24.96
C ARG A 336 8.60 -14.10 23.61
N ALA A 337 7.83 -13.35 22.81
CA ALA A 337 8.28 -12.82 21.52
C ALA A 337 9.45 -11.84 21.70
N VAL A 338 9.36 -10.90 22.65
CA VAL A 338 10.42 -9.93 22.97
C VAL A 338 11.67 -10.64 23.48
N ALA A 339 11.54 -11.61 24.39
CA ALA A 339 12.68 -12.36 24.92
C ALA A 339 13.48 -13.05 23.80
N LEU A 340 12.80 -13.79 22.93
CA LEU A 340 13.44 -14.53 21.84
C LEU A 340 14.01 -13.61 20.74
N SER A 341 13.31 -12.51 20.41
CA SER A 341 13.78 -11.57 19.38
C SER A 341 14.97 -10.72 19.86
N SER A 342 15.09 -10.45 21.17
CA SER A 342 16.21 -9.71 21.75
C SER A 342 17.53 -10.49 21.71
N GLU A 343 17.47 -11.82 21.69
CA GLU A 343 18.64 -12.70 21.56
C GLU A 343 19.07 -12.88 20.08
N GLY A 344 18.18 -12.56 19.14
CA GLY A 344 18.39 -12.73 17.71
C GLY A 344 19.21 -11.63 17.04
N THR A 345 19.66 -11.88 15.81
CA THR A 345 20.39 -10.88 14.99
C THR A 345 19.47 -9.96 14.21
N ASN A 346 18.17 -10.27 14.12
CA ASN A 346 17.20 -9.50 13.35
C ASN A 346 16.67 -8.30 14.17
N LYS A 347 17.41 -7.20 14.13
CA LYS A 347 17.06 -5.96 14.84
C LYS A 347 15.70 -5.39 14.42
N TRP A 348 15.30 -5.57 13.16
CA TRP A 348 14.01 -5.09 12.68
C TRP A 348 12.87 -5.81 13.40
N TYR A 349 12.98 -7.14 13.53
CA TYR A 349 11.97 -7.92 14.22
C TYR A 349 11.93 -7.64 15.73
N ALA A 350 13.09 -7.44 16.37
CA ALA A 350 13.15 -6.99 17.76
C ALA A 350 12.49 -5.61 17.98
N CYS A 351 12.60 -4.70 17.01
CA CYS A 351 11.89 -3.41 17.06
C CYS A 351 10.36 -3.62 16.96
N GLN A 352 9.90 -4.50 16.06
CA GLN A 352 8.48 -4.83 15.90
C GLN A 352 7.87 -5.40 17.19
N THR A 353 8.48 -6.41 17.81
CA THR A 353 7.95 -7.04 19.03
C THR A 353 7.88 -6.05 20.21
N LEU A 354 8.86 -5.16 20.35
CA LEU A 354 8.83 -4.07 21.34
C LEU A 354 7.72 -3.06 21.07
N ARG A 355 7.44 -2.70 19.80
CA ARG A 355 6.31 -1.84 19.45
C ARG A 355 4.98 -2.50 19.82
N THR A 356 4.80 -3.79 19.54
CA THR A 356 3.59 -4.53 19.91
C THR A 356 3.46 -4.65 21.43
N MET A 357 4.56 -4.91 22.15
CA MET A 357 4.58 -4.94 23.62
C MET A 357 4.20 -3.57 24.22
N ALA A 358 4.74 -2.48 23.68
CA ALA A 358 4.38 -1.13 24.10
C ALA A 358 2.86 -0.86 23.93
N ARG A 359 2.25 -1.33 22.83
CA ARG A 359 0.79 -1.26 22.64
C ARG A 359 0.04 -2.07 23.70
N CYS A 360 0.52 -3.26 24.03
CA CYS A 360 -0.06 -4.08 25.09
C CYS A 360 -0.01 -3.36 26.44
N HIS A 361 1.14 -2.75 26.79
CA HIS A 361 1.29 -1.96 28.01
C HIS A 361 0.40 -0.70 28.04
N ILE A 362 0.20 -0.01 26.90
CA ILE A 362 -0.80 1.06 26.78
C ILE A 362 -2.21 0.51 27.08
N ALA A 363 -2.56 -0.64 26.48
CA ALA A 363 -3.86 -1.27 26.63
C ALA A 363 -4.13 -1.77 28.06
N THR A 364 -3.11 -2.20 28.81
CA THR A 364 -3.20 -2.62 30.22
C THR A 364 -3.10 -1.45 31.20
N GLY A 365 -2.68 -0.28 30.74
CA GLY A 365 -2.49 0.91 31.59
C GLY A 365 -1.13 0.97 32.31
N GLU A 366 -0.19 0.12 31.93
CA GLU A 366 1.17 0.06 32.47
C GLU A 366 2.09 1.09 31.78
N THR A 367 1.77 2.38 31.94
CA THR A 367 2.35 3.49 31.17
C THR A 367 3.87 3.62 31.25
N ASP A 368 4.47 3.37 32.41
CA ASP A 368 5.94 3.43 32.56
C ASP A 368 6.65 2.31 31.78
N LEU A 369 6.04 1.11 31.70
CA LEU A 369 6.56 0.02 30.87
C LEU A 369 6.37 0.32 29.39
N ALA A 370 5.22 0.88 29.00
CA ALA A 370 4.96 1.31 27.62
C ALA A 370 6.00 2.32 27.12
N LEU A 371 6.35 3.32 27.94
CA LEU A 371 7.39 4.29 27.62
C LEU A 371 8.76 3.62 27.46
N ALA A 372 9.13 2.72 28.37
CA ALA A 372 10.42 2.02 28.31
C ALA A 372 10.56 1.19 27.03
N ASP A 373 9.52 0.42 26.67
CA ASP A 373 9.51 -0.40 25.46
C ASP A 373 9.53 0.46 24.20
N ALA A 374 8.73 1.53 24.14
CA ALA A 374 8.69 2.44 23.00
C ALA A 374 10.02 3.20 22.84
N GLU A 375 10.66 3.66 23.92
CA GLU A 375 11.99 4.26 23.83
C GLU A 375 13.04 3.28 23.31
N HIS A 376 12.95 2.00 23.71
CA HIS A 376 13.84 0.97 23.21
C HIS A 376 13.60 0.68 21.73
N ALA A 377 12.35 0.50 21.32
CA ALA A 377 11.98 0.33 19.92
C ALA A 377 12.46 1.52 19.06
N LEU A 378 12.37 2.76 19.57
CA LEU A 378 12.80 3.95 18.84
C LEU A 378 14.31 3.98 18.62
N ARG A 379 15.11 3.55 19.61
CA ARG A 379 16.56 3.41 19.45
C ARG A 379 16.89 2.40 18.35
N LEU A 380 16.26 1.22 18.38
CA LEU A 380 16.47 0.21 17.34
C LEU A 380 16.04 0.71 15.96
N ALA A 381 14.88 1.37 15.84
CA ALA A 381 14.40 1.91 14.58
C ALA A 381 15.37 2.93 13.98
N ARG A 382 15.96 3.80 14.81
CA ARG A 382 16.99 4.77 14.41
C ARG A 382 18.29 4.11 13.98
N ASP A 383 18.73 3.08 14.71
CA ASP A 383 19.94 2.33 14.37
C ASP A 383 19.83 1.60 13.02
N ILE A 384 18.62 1.15 12.67
CA ILE A 384 18.33 0.49 11.39
C ILE A 384 18.08 1.51 10.28
N GLY A 385 17.68 2.74 10.61
CA GLY A 385 17.29 3.77 9.66
C GLY A 385 15.90 3.55 9.05
N ASP A 386 15.03 2.81 9.74
CA ASP A 386 13.66 2.55 9.28
C ASP A 386 12.72 3.69 9.67
N GLY A 387 12.48 4.62 8.75
CA GLY A 387 11.61 5.78 8.95
C GLY A 387 10.18 5.42 9.37
N HIS A 388 9.64 4.31 8.87
CA HIS A 388 8.30 3.84 9.24
C HIS A 388 8.25 3.47 10.72
N SER A 389 9.16 2.59 11.16
CA SER A 389 9.24 2.17 12.56
C SER A 389 9.54 3.36 13.50
N ILE A 390 10.33 4.34 13.06
CA ILE A 390 10.59 5.56 13.83
C ILE A 390 9.28 6.32 14.09
N TRP A 391 8.52 6.60 13.03
CA TRP A 391 7.27 7.37 13.13
C TRP A 391 6.23 6.64 13.98
N GLU A 392 6.01 5.36 13.72
CA GLU A 392 5.05 4.57 14.49
C GLU A 392 5.42 4.51 15.97
N THR A 393 6.72 4.38 16.30
CA THR A 393 7.17 4.40 17.70
C THR A 393 6.99 5.77 18.35
N GLN A 394 7.18 6.87 17.61
CA GLN A 394 6.90 8.21 18.12
C GLN A 394 5.42 8.40 18.47
N LEU A 395 4.51 7.81 17.69
CA LEU A 395 3.08 7.80 18.02
C LEU A 395 2.80 7.02 19.32
N LEU A 396 3.45 5.87 19.53
CA LEU A 396 3.33 5.10 20.78
C LEU A 396 3.85 5.89 22.00
N LEU A 397 4.95 6.62 21.85
CA LEU A 397 5.45 7.52 22.89
C LEU A 397 4.46 8.64 23.19
N ALA A 398 3.90 9.28 22.16
CA ALA A 398 2.89 10.33 22.33
C ALA A 398 1.65 9.81 23.08
N GLU A 399 1.15 8.62 22.71
CA GLU A 399 0.02 7.99 23.39
C GLU A 399 0.34 7.64 24.86
N SER A 400 1.54 7.13 25.11
CA SER A 400 1.98 6.80 26.47
C SER A 400 2.11 8.05 27.36
N PHE A 401 2.66 9.16 26.83
CA PHE A 401 2.70 10.44 27.54
C PHE A 401 1.31 11.00 27.80
N LEU A 402 0.41 10.89 26.83
CA LEU A 402 -0.98 11.31 26.99
C LEU A 402 -1.67 10.55 28.14
N GLN A 403 -1.51 9.22 28.19
CA GLN A 403 -2.09 8.38 29.24
C GLN A 403 -1.49 8.68 30.62
N LYS A 404 -0.22 9.10 30.68
CA LYS A 404 0.45 9.57 31.90
C LYS A 404 0.00 10.98 32.33
N GLY A 405 -0.68 11.72 31.46
CA GLY A 405 -1.12 13.10 31.68
C GLY A 405 -0.06 14.17 31.33
N ASP A 406 1.05 13.79 30.71
CA ASP A 406 2.08 14.72 30.24
C ASP A 406 1.74 15.25 28.84
N LEU A 407 0.88 16.28 28.81
CA LEU A 407 0.34 16.84 27.57
C LEU A 407 1.39 17.57 26.74
N ASP A 408 2.43 18.12 27.38
CA ASP A 408 3.50 18.85 26.70
C ASP A 408 4.46 17.87 26.00
N ALA A 409 4.84 16.78 26.67
CA ALA A 409 5.64 15.72 26.04
C ALA A 409 4.88 15.03 24.90
N CYS A 410 3.57 14.80 25.07
CA CYS A 410 2.71 14.30 23.99
C CYS A 410 2.71 15.25 22.78
N ALA A 411 2.45 16.54 22.99
CA ALA A 411 2.45 17.55 21.93
C ALA A 411 3.81 17.64 21.22
N ALA A 412 4.91 17.59 21.98
CA ALA A 412 6.25 17.60 21.42
C ALA A 412 6.48 16.40 20.48
N LYS A 413 6.10 15.19 20.90
CA LYS A 413 6.24 13.97 20.08
C LYS A 413 5.40 14.00 18.82
N LEU A 414 4.19 14.56 18.88
CA LEU A 414 3.35 14.76 17.70
C LEU A 414 3.93 15.82 16.74
N SER A 415 4.59 16.85 17.27
CA SER A 415 5.22 17.92 16.46
C SER A 415 6.57 17.55 15.83
N GLU A 416 7.28 16.56 16.38
CA GLU A 416 8.53 16.01 15.82
C GLU A 416 8.31 15.31 14.47
N GLN A 417 7.05 15.10 14.06
CA GLN A 417 6.68 14.45 12.82
C GLN A 417 6.70 15.46 11.67
N SER A 418 7.62 15.32 10.72
CA SER A 418 7.50 16.03 9.44
C SER A 418 6.32 15.45 8.66
N GLU A 419 5.57 16.26 7.91
CA GLU A 419 4.56 15.74 6.98
C GLU A 419 5.25 14.82 5.96
N HIS A 420 5.08 13.51 6.13
CA HIS A 420 5.53 12.52 5.15
C HIS A 420 4.42 12.44 4.10
N SER A 421 4.55 13.18 3.00
CA SER A 421 3.68 13.00 1.84
C SER A 421 4.09 11.71 1.13
N SER A 422 3.37 10.63 1.40
CA SER A 422 3.50 9.38 0.65
C SER A 422 2.13 8.80 0.42
N ASP A 423 1.85 8.41 -0.82
CA ASP A 423 0.64 7.68 -1.20
C ASP A 423 0.64 6.22 -0.70
N SER A 424 1.68 5.80 0.03
CA SER A 424 1.73 4.48 0.63
C SER A 424 0.58 4.30 1.63
N PRO A 425 -0.27 3.26 1.49
CA PRO A 425 -1.33 2.98 2.43
C PRO A 425 -0.87 2.86 3.89
N ILE A 426 0.39 2.45 4.10
CA ILE A 426 1.00 2.35 5.43
C ILE A 426 1.21 3.75 6.04
N VAL A 427 1.77 4.68 5.26
CA VAL A 427 1.99 6.08 5.68
C VAL A 427 0.65 6.78 5.92
N ILE A 428 -0.33 6.56 5.04
CA ILE A 428 -1.69 7.07 5.22
C ILE A 428 -2.29 6.55 6.54
N GLY A 429 -2.13 5.26 6.85
CA GLY A 429 -2.58 4.67 8.11
C GLY A 429 -1.94 5.30 9.35
N LEU A 430 -0.63 5.60 9.32
CA LEU A 430 0.06 6.30 10.41
C LEU A 430 -0.43 7.74 10.58
N SER A 431 -0.75 8.44 9.49
CA SER A 431 -1.40 9.75 9.55
C SER A 431 -2.76 9.69 10.25
N GLY A 432 -3.53 8.62 10.00
CA GLY A 432 -4.79 8.36 10.71
C GLY A 432 -4.63 8.25 12.22
N GLU A 433 -3.63 7.49 12.68
CA GLU A 433 -3.29 7.38 14.12
C GLU A 433 -2.77 8.71 14.68
N SER A 434 -1.96 9.45 13.92
CA SER A 434 -1.50 10.80 14.32
C SER A 434 -2.69 11.73 14.56
N HIS A 435 -3.68 11.74 13.67
CA HIS A 435 -4.90 12.51 13.87
C HIS A 435 -5.71 12.03 15.07
N ARG A 436 -5.78 10.72 15.33
CA ARG A 436 -6.42 10.19 16.55
C ARG A 436 -5.77 10.76 17.81
N LEU A 437 -4.45 10.74 17.90
CA LEU A 437 -3.71 11.25 19.07
C LEU A 437 -3.84 12.77 19.23
N HIS A 438 -3.84 13.54 18.14
CA HIS A 438 -4.16 14.97 18.19
C HIS A 438 -5.58 15.21 18.72
N GLY A 439 -6.55 14.40 18.30
CA GLY A 439 -7.92 14.48 18.80
C GLY A 439 -8.02 14.17 20.30
N LEU A 440 -7.33 13.14 20.78
CA LEU A 440 -7.31 12.81 22.20
C LEU A 440 -6.58 13.87 23.04
N LEU A 441 -5.48 14.43 22.52
CA LEU A 441 -4.79 15.56 23.14
C LEU A 441 -5.69 16.80 23.24
N ALA A 442 -6.48 17.08 22.19
CA ALA A 442 -7.47 18.16 22.20
C ALA A 442 -8.57 17.92 23.25
N LEU A 443 -9.08 16.69 23.38
CA LEU A 443 -10.02 16.33 24.45
C LEU A 443 -9.41 16.52 25.85
N ALA A 444 -8.15 16.10 26.05
CA ALA A 444 -7.44 16.30 27.31
C ALA A 444 -7.25 17.79 27.66
N LYS A 445 -7.20 18.66 26.63
CA LYS A 445 -7.17 20.12 26.76
C LYS A 445 -8.58 20.77 26.79
N ALA A 446 -9.64 19.98 26.88
CA ALA A 446 -11.03 20.41 26.85
C ALA A 446 -11.47 21.15 25.57
N ASP A 447 -10.84 20.87 24.43
CA ASP A 447 -11.20 21.40 23.10
C ASP A 447 -11.94 20.34 22.27
N ALA A 448 -13.20 20.10 22.62
CA ALA A 448 -14.04 19.12 21.95
C ALA A 448 -14.31 19.41 20.44
N PRO A 449 -14.44 20.68 19.99
CA PRO A 449 -14.53 20.99 18.56
C PRO A 449 -13.27 20.60 17.77
N ALA A 450 -12.07 20.94 18.25
CA ALA A 450 -10.83 20.53 17.59
C ALA A 450 -10.67 19.01 17.59
N ALA A 451 -11.02 18.36 18.71
CA ALA A 451 -11.02 16.90 18.79
C ALA A 451 -11.93 16.25 17.74
N SER A 452 -13.16 16.76 17.59
CA SER A 452 -14.12 16.26 16.60
C SER A 452 -13.59 16.39 15.16
N GLN A 453 -12.90 17.48 14.84
CA GLN A 453 -12.28 17.67 13.53
C GLN A 453 -11.17 16.64 13.27
N HIS A 454 -10.28 16.43 14.25
CA HIS A 454 -9.20 15.46 14.15
C HIS A 454 -9.73 14.02 14.02
N PHE A 455 -10.71 13.63 14.83
CA PHE A 455 -11.32 12.31 14.72
C PHE A 455 -12.11 12.13 13.42
N GLY A 456 -12.74 13.18 12.89
CA GLY A 456 -13.37 13.15 11.57
C GLY A 456 -12.38 12.79 10.46
N ARG A 457 -11.18 13.40 10.45
CA ARG A 457 -10.11 13.04 9.51
C ARG A 457 -9.61 11.61 9.73
N CYS A 458 -9.48 11.20 10.99
CA CYS A 458 -9.09 9.85 11.38
C CYS A 458 -10.06 8.79 10.80
N VAL A 459 -11.37 9.01 10.90
CA VAL A 459 -12.40 8.13 10.30
C VAL A 459 -12.21 8.04 8.79
N SER A 460 -12.14 9.17 8.08
CA SER A 460 -11.98 9.19 6.62
C SER A 460 -10.73 8.45 6.15
N ILE A 461 -9.63 8.57 6.89
CA ILE A 461 -8.37 7.90 6.59
C ILE A 461 -8.47 6.38 6.77
N PHE A 462 -9.03 5.91 7.89
CA PHE A 462 -9.12 4.46 8.12
C PHE A 462 -10.16 3.79 7.23
N GLU A 463 -11.25 4.49 6.87
CA GLU A 463 -12.19 4.04 5.84
C GLU A 463 -11.49 3.91 4.47
N LEU A 464 -10.65 4.89 4.09
CA LEU A 464 -9.88 4.85 2.84
C LEU A 464 -8.89 3.68 2.79
N VAL A 465 -8.17 3.43 3.90
CA VAL A 465 -7.16 2.36 3.96
C VAL A 465 -7.80 0.97 4.13
N GLY A 466 -9.07 0.92 4.54
CA GLY A 466 -9.84 -0.30 4.78
C GLY A 466 -9.56 -0.98 6.12
N ASP A 467 -9.07 -0.25 7.12
CA ASP A 467 -8.79 -0.80 8.45
C ASP A 467 -10.04 -0.77 9.33
N ARG A 468 -10.80 -1.86 9.30
CA ARG A 468 -12.10 -1.95 9.98
C ARG A 468 -12.00 -1.70 11.49
N TYR A 469 -10.99 -2.25 12.15
CA TYR A 469 -10.86 -2.11 13.60
C TYR A 469 -10.54 -0.67 13.98
N ARG A 470 -9.57 -0.04 13.29
CA ARG A 470 -9.23 1.37 13.55
C ARG A 470 -10.35 2.32 13.14
N THR A 471 -11.13 2.01 12.10
CA THR A 471 -12.37 2.73 11.78
C THR A 471 -13.37 2.66 12.94
N GLY A 472 -13.58 1.48 13.53
CA GLY A 472 -14.44 1.32 14.71
C GLY A 472 -13.97 2.17 15.90
N ARG A 473 -12.66 2.16 16.19
CA ARG A 473 -12.05 3.00 17.24
C ARG A 473 -12.21 4.49 16.96
N ALA A 474 -11.96 4.92 15.72
CA ALA A 474 -12.13 6.32 15.33
C ALA A 474 -13.59 6.78 15.45
N HIS A 475 -14.56 5.92 15.11
CA HIS A 475 -15.98 6.19 15.33
C HIS A 475 -16.33 6.31 16.83
N LEU A 476 -15.76 5.46 17.68
CA LEU A 476 -15.95 5.55 19.13
C LEU A 476 -15.40 6.87 19.68
N ASP A 477 -14.17 7.22 19.31
CA ASP A 477 -13.50 8.46 19.75
C ASP A 477 -14.26 9.71 19.25
N LEU A 478 -14.70 9.72 17.99
CA LEU A 478 -15.51 10.79 17.42
C LEU A 478 -16.88 10.90 18.11
N GLY A 479 -17.54 9.77 18.36
CA GLY A 479 -18.81 9.72 19.08
C GLY A 479 -18.71 10.34 20.47
N ARG A 480 -17.66 10.01 21.23
CA ARG A 480 -17.36 10.61 22.54
C ARG A 480 -17.08 12.11 22.45
N ALA A 481 -16.31 12.55 21.46
CA ALA A 481 -16.09 13.98 21.22
C ALA A 481 -17.39 14.72 20.90
N TYR A 482 -18.28 14.11 20.10
CA TYR A 482 -19.59 14.67 19.80
C TYR A 482 -20.53 14.69 21.00
N MET A 483 -20.46 13.75 21.94
CA MET A 483 -21.25 13.86 23.18
C MET A 483 -20.97 15.20 23.91
N LEU A 484 -19.73 15.67 23.86
CA LEU A 484 -19.29 16.94 24.46
C LEU A 484 -19.54 18.17 23.58
N ALA A 485 -19.33 18.05 22.27
CA ALA A 485 -19.42 19.19 21.34
C ALA A 485 -20.79 19.33 20.65
N GLN A 486 -21.34 18.22 20.15
CA GLN A 486 -22.48 18.17 19.23
C GLN A 486 -23.33 16.90 19.43
N SER A 487 -23.93 16.74 20.62
CA SER A 487 -24.55 15.47 21.08
C SER A 487 -25.49 14.78 20.08
N HIS A 488 -26.23 15.53 19.24
CA HIS A 488 -27.09 14.93 18.21
C HIS A 488 -26.36 14.05 17.16
N LEU A 489 -25.07 14.28 16.90
CA LEU A 489 -24.27 13.46 15.97
C LEU A 489 -23.62 12.25 16.65
N ALA A 490 -23.57 12.21 17.98
CA ALA A 490 -22.86 11.18 18.73
C ALA A 490 -23.45 9.79 18.51
N ALA A 491 -24.79 9.67 18.55
CA ALA A 491 -25.49 8.38 18.45
C ALA A 491 -25.15 7.62 17.16
N GLU A 492 -25.02 8.30 16.02
CA GLU A 492 -24.69 7.66 14.74
C GLU A 492 -23.28 7.04 14.79
N HIS A 493 -22.29 7.80 15.25
CA HIS A 493 -20.90 7.32 15.31
C HIS A 493 -20.73 6.22 16.35
N LEU A 494 -21.35 6.34 17.52
CA LEU A 494 -21.32 5.30 18.56
C LEU A 494 -22.00 4.01 18.08
N THR A 495 -23.14 4.10 17.38
CA THR A 495 -23.82 2.93 16.79
C THR A 495 -22.95 2.24 15.74
N ARG A 496 -22.27 3.02 14.88
CA ARG A 496 -21.31 2.45 13.91
C ARG A 496 -20.17 1.71 14.60
N ALA A 497 -19.57 2.30 15.65
CA ALA A 497 -18.52 1.65 16.43
C ALA A 497 -19.00 0.32 17.04
N VAL A 498 -20.18 0.32 17.68
CA VAL A 498 -20.81 -0.89 18.25
C VAL A 498 -20.98 -1.98 17.19
N ASN A 499 -21.52 -1.64 16.02
CA ASN A 499 -21.73 -2.64 14.96
C ASN A 499 -20.40 -3.20 14.44
N ILE A 500 -19.40 -2.35 14.22
CA ILE A 500 -18.07 -2.76 13.76
C ILE A 500 -17.43 -3.71 14.79
N PHE A 501 -17.39 -3.34 16.06
CA PHE A 501 -16.76 -4.18 17.10
C PHE A 501 -17.50 -5.50 17.32
N ARG A 502 -18.83 -5.50 17.21
CA ARG A 502 -19.63 -6.72 17.28
C ARG A 502 -19.32 -7.67 16.12
N GLU A 503 -19.20 -7.16 14.90
CA GLU A 503 -18.86 -7.97 13.73
C GLU A 503 -17.44 -8.50 13.78
N LEU A 504 -16.50 -7.74 14.36
CA LEU A 504 -15.11 -8.16 14.51
C LEU A 504 -14.90 -9.12 15.69
N GLY A 505 -15.78 -9.10 16.71
CA GLY A 505 -15.56 -9.84 17.96
C GLY A 505 -14.62 -9.14 18.94
N ALA A 506 -14.47 -7.82 18.83
CA ALA A 506 -13.67 -6.97 19.72
C ALA A 506 -14.40 -6.73 21.05
N ARG A 507 -14.42 -7.73 21.94
CA ARG A 507 -15.27 -7.76 23.15
C ARG A 507 -15.10 -6.52 24.02
N ARG A 508 -13.85 -6.15 24.33
CA ARG A 508 -13.53 -4.99 25.17
C ARG A 508 -13.99 -3.66 24.57
N ASP A 509 -13.70 -3.43 23.29
CA ASP A 509 -14.10 -2.19 22.62
C ASP A 509 -15.60 -2.12 22.34
N LEU A 510 -16.25 -3.27 22.14
CA LEU A 510 -17.70 -3.38 22.08
C LEU A 510 -18.33 -2.94 23.40
N GLU A 511 -17.86 -3.44 24.54
CA GLU A 511 -18.34 -3.02 25.86
C GLU A 511 -18.16 -1.51 26.07
N HIS A 512 -17.00 -0.96 25.69
CA HIS A 512 -16.75 0.48 25.77
C HIS A 512 -17.67 1.32 24.86
N ALA A 513 -17.99 0.81 23.67
CA ALA A 513 -18.87 1.49 22.73
C ALA A 513 -20.33 1.42 23.15
N GLU A 514 -20.79 0.26 23.65
CA GLU A 514 -22.13 0.08 24.20
C GLU A 514 -22.35 0.93 25.46
N ALA A 515 -21.33 1.03 26.33
CA ALA A 515 -21.38 1.90 27.50
C ALA A 515 -21.48 3.39 27.11
N ALA A 516 -20.69 3.84 26.13
CA ALA A 516 -20.74 5.23 25.65
C ALA A 516 -22.09 5.56 24.99
N LEU A 517 -22.68 4.63 24.25
CA LEU A 517 -24.00 4.79 23.67
C LEU A 517 -25.10 4.87 24.74
N ALA A 518 -25.02 4.01 25.76
CA ALA A 518 -25.96 4.05 26.89
C ALA A 518 -25.87 5.34 27.71
N GLU A 519 -24.67 5.91 27.87
CA GLU A 519 -24.46 7.21 28.52
C GLU A 519 -25.09 8.35 27.71
N HIS A 520 -24.95 8.32 26.38
CA HIS A 520 -25.58 9.29 25.49
C HIS A 520 -27.11 9.27 25.59
N ASP A 521 -27.72 8.08 25.57
CA ASP A 521 -29.18 7.90 25.65
C ASP A 521 -29.78 8.41 26.98
N GLN A 522 -28.97 8.45 28.05
CA GLN A 522 -29.37 8.96 29.37
C GLN A 522 -29.24 10.47 29.52
N THR A 523 -28.60 11.16 28.57
CA THR A 523 -28.34 12.60 28.65
C THR A 523 -29.53 13.40 28.10
N PRO A 524 -30.18 14.29 28.88
CA PRO A 524 -31.34 15.03 28.41
C PRO A 524 -31.02 15.90 27.19
N PRO A 525 -31.91 15.98 26.18
CA PRO A 525 -31.63 16.72 24.96
C PRO A 525 -31.41 18.21 25.26
N GLN A 526 -30.19 18.70 25.02
CA GLN A 526 -29.90 20.15 25.05
C GLN A 526 -30.61 20.83 23.87
N GLN A 527 -31.78 21.37 24.20
CA GLN A 527 -32.64 22.17 23.35
C GLN A 527 -32.19 23.64 23.53
N GLU A 528 -31.90 24.38 22.45
CA GLU A 528 -31.62 25.84 22.40
C GLU A 528 -30.19 26.38 22.15
N ARG A 529 -29.36 25.75 21.29
CA ARG A 529 -28.32 26.47 20.49
C ARG A 529 -28.42 26.19 18.98
N ARG A 530 -29.66 25.95 18.54
CA ARG A 530 -29.99 24.89 17.59
C ARG A 530 -30.14 25.29 16.11
N ARG A 531 -29.77 26.48 15.63
CA ARG A 531 -30.28 26.92 14.30
C ARG A 531 -29.30 27.59 13.30
N GLU A 532 -28.21 28.23 13.73
CA GLU A 532 -27.27 28.89 12.79
C GLU A 532 -26.04 28.04 12.42
N ALA A 533 -25.53 27.21 13.35
CA ALA A 533 -24.36 26.36 13.11
C ALA A 533 -24.64 25.21 12.12
N ALA A 534 -25.86 24.67 12.10
CA ALA A 534 -26.25 23.59 11.18
C ALA A 534 -26.17 24.06 9.72
N ILE A 535 -26.64 25.27 9.41
CA ILE A 535 -26.58 25.82 8.04
C ILE A 535 -25.13 26.01 7.59
N GLN A 536 -24.24 26.47 8.49
CA GLN A 536 -22.82 26.64 8.18
C GLN A 536 -22.12 25.31 7.89
N LEU A 537 -22.43 24.25 8.65
CA LEU A 537 -21.86 22.92 8.44
C LEU A 537 -22.40 22.25 7.18
N ILE A 538 -23.70 22.37 6.91
CA ILE A 538 -24.31 21.90 5.66
C ILE A 538 -23.69 22.64 4.46
N THR A 539 -23.44 23.94 4.61
CA THR A 539 -22.78 24.76 3.58
C THR A 539 -21.35 24.29 3.32
N LEU A 540 -20.58 23.96 4.38
CA LEU A 540 -19.23 23.42 4.24
C LEU A 540 -19.23 22.06 3.55
N ARG A 541 -20.13 21.16 3.94
CA ARG A 541 -20.29 19.83 3.33
C ARG A 541 -20.62 19.91 1.83
N LEU A 542 -21.52 20.84 1.44
CA LEU A 542 -21.81 21.11 0.04
C LEU A 542 -20.63 21.76 -0.70
N ALA A 543 -19.81 22.58 -0.03
CA ALA A 543 -18.62 23.19 -0.62
C ALA A 543 -17.49 22.17 -0.85
N GLU A 544 -17.30 21.20 0.04
CA GLU A 544 -16.35 20.09 -0.13
C GLU A 544 -16.76 19.18 -1.30
N ALA A 545 -18.06 19.01 -1.50
CA ALA A 545 -18.64 18.22 -2.58
C ALA A 545 -18.40 18.80 -3.99
N VAL A 546 -17.88 20.03 -4.09
CA VAL A 546 -17.52 20.73 -5.35
C VAL A 546 -16.31 20.11 -6.07
N SER A 547 -15.74 19.02 -5.53
CA SER A 547 -14.71 18.22 -6.21
C SER A 547 -15.20 17.62 -7.53
N SER A 548 -16.48 17.24 -7.64
CA SER A 548 -17.10 16.86 -8.91
C SER A 548 -18.59 17.20 -8.95
N ARG A 549 -19.10 17.46 -10.14
CA ARG A 549 -20.50 17.84 -10.35
C ARG A 549 -21.47 16.76 -9.88
N THR A 550 -21.19 15.49 -10.20
CA THR A 550 -22.05 14.36 -9.80
C THR A 550 -22.06 14.20 -8.28
N LEU A 551 -20.92 14.35 -7.62
CA LEU A 551 -20.84 14.25 -6.17
C LEU A 551 -21.59 15.42 -5.50
N LEU A 552 -21.42 16.65 -5.98
CA LEU A 552 -22.16 17.82 -5.51
C LEU A 552 -23.68 17.65 -5.57
N LEU A 553 -24.22 17.13 -6.68
CA LEU A 553 -25.66 16.94 -6.86
C LEU A 553 -26.23 15.77 -6.05
N ARG A 554 -25.45 14.70 -5.88
CA ARG A 554 -25.80 13.59 -4.98
C ARG A 554 -25.79 14.05 -3.52
N GLU A 555 -24.82 14.87 -3.16
CA GLU A 555 -24.71 15.43 -1.81
C GLU A 555 -25.85 16.39 -1.50
N LEU A 556 -26.24 17.22 -2.48
CA LEU A 556 -27.46 18.04 -2.36
C LEU A 556 -28.69 17.16 -2.10
N ALA A 557 -28.89 16.06 -2.85
CA ALA A 557 -30.03 15.18 -2.62
C ALA A 557 -30.00 14.53 -1.22
N ALA A 558 -28.81 14.14 -0.74
CA ALA A 558 -28.61 13.59 0.60
C ALA A 558 -28.93 14.62 1.69
N VAL A 559 -28.46 15.86 1.55
CA VAL A 559 -28.74 16.98 2.45
C VAL A 559 -30.24 17.29 2.49
N ILE A 560 -30.90 17.36 1.33
CA ILE A 560 -32.36 17.60 1.29
C ILE A 560 -33.12 16.50 2.01
N ARG A 561 -32.71 15.23 1.87
CA ARG A 561 -33.34 14.12 2.57
C ARG A 561 -33.10 14.17 4.08
N GLN A 562 -31.90 14.54 4.52
CA GLN A 562 -31.53 14.58 5.93
C GLN A 562 -32.16 15.76 6.66
N GLU A 563 -32.21 16.92 6.01
CA GLU A 563 -32.55 18.19 6.65
C GLU A 563 -34.00 18.62 6.41
N THR A 564 -34.74 17.93 5.55
CA THR A 564 -36.16 18.19 5.28
C THR A 564 -37.03 16.97 5.60
N SER A 565 -38.35 17.16 5.63
CA SER A 565 -39.30 16.05 5.80
C SER A 565 -39.64 15.34 4.48
N ALA A 566 -38.80 15.51 3.44
CA ALA A 566 -39.05 14.96 2.12
C ALA A 566 -39.00 13.44 2.15
N LYS A 567 -40.05 12.81 1.62
CA LYS A 567 -40.11 11.34 1.49
C LYS A 567 -39.41 10.88 0.22
N ARG A 568 -39.42 11.74 -0.81
CA ARG A 568 -38.84 11.44 -2.12
C ARG A 568 -38.08 12.64 -2.66
N VAL A 569 -36.88 12.41 -3.17
CA VAL A 569 -35.99 13.45 -3.72
C VAL A 569 -35.37 12.93 -5.00
N MET A 570 -35.43 13.73 -6.07
CA MET A 570 -34.82 13.38 -7.35
C MET A 570 -34.07 14.57 -7.94
N VAL A 571 -32.89 14.33 -8.48
CA VAL A 571 -32.13 15.32 -9.25
C VAL A 571 -31.96 14.82 -10.67
N VAL A 572 -32.36 15.64 -11.64
CA VAL A 572 -32.25 15.35 -13.07
C VAL A 572 -31.46 16.43 -13.80
N GLU A 573 -30.77 16.03 -14.86
CA GLU A 573 -29.98 16.91 -15.72
C GLU A 573 -30.30 16.64 -17.19
N PRO A 574 -30.22 17.63 -18.09
CA PRO A 574 -30.29 17.36 -19.53
C PRO A 574 -29.01 16.69 -20.01
N ASP A 575 -29.15 15.60 -20.77
CA ASP A 575 -28.09 14.95 -21.53
C ASP A 575 -27.79 15.73 -22.84
N GLU A 576 -26.77 15.32 -23.61
CA GLU A 576 -26.34 15.95 -24.87
C GLU A 576 -27.49 16.07 -25.90
N GLU A 577 -28.45 15.14 -25.86
CA GLU A 577 -29.67 15.14 -26.68
C GLU A 577 -30.87 15.88 -26.05
N GLN A 578 -30.67 16.65 -24.97
CA GLN A 578 -31.72 17.33 -24.17
C GLN A 578 -32.74 16.40 -23.49
N LYS A 579 -32.44 15.09 -23.38
CA LYS A 579 -33.22 14.13 -22.57
C LYS A 579 -32.86 14.28 -21.09
N GLN A 580 -33.83 14.14 -20.19
CA GLN A 580 -33.56 14.23 -18.75
C GLN A 580 -32.90 12.93 -18.25
N LYS A 581 -31.62 13.02 -17.88
CA LYS A 581 -30.86 11.98 -17.18
C LYS A 581 -31.06 12.11 -15.67
N ILE A 582 -31.36 11.00 -15.01
CA ILE A 582 -31.49 10.96 -13.55
C ILE A 582 -30.10 10.83 -12.93
N VAL A 583 -29.69 11.80 -12.11
CA VAL A 583 -28.41 11.77 -11.38
C VAL A 583 -28.54 10.95 -10.09
N ILE A 584 -29.67 11.13 -9.42
CA ILE A 584 -30.07 10.39 -8.23
C ILE A 584 -31.58 10.48 -8.03
N ALA A 585 -32.21 9.37 -7.65
CA ALA A 585 -33.61 9.30 -7.26
C ALA A 585 -33.71 8.48 -5.96
N HIS A 586 -34.16 9.12 -4.89
CA HIS A 586 -34.35 8.50 -3.58
C HIS A 586 -35.85 8.46 -3.25
N GLY A 587 -36.31 7.28 -2.79
CA GLY A 587 -37.72 7.06 -2.44
C GLY A 587 -38.64 6.78 -3.63
N TYR A 588 -38.07 6.45 -4.79
CA TYR A 588 -38.77 6.03 -6.01
C TYR A 588 -38.34 4.62 -6.40
N GLU A 589 -39.26 3.83 -6.96
CA GLU A 589 -38.90 2.65 -7.74
C GLU A 589 -38.28 3.07 -9.08
N GLU A 590 -37.45 2.22 -9.68
CA GLU A 590 -36.66 2.59 -10.87
C GLU A 590 -37.56 3.00 -12.06
N ASP A 591 -38.59 2.21 -12.37
CA ASP A 591 -39.55 2.52 -13.45
C ASP A 591 -40.38 3.79 -13.16
N GLU A 592 -40.74 4.02 -11.89
CA GLU A 592 -41.48 5.20 -11.45
C GLU A 592 -40.65 6.47 -11.62
N ALA A 593 -39.36 6.42 -11.25
CA ALA A 593 -38.44 7.55 -11.40
C ALA A 593 -38.25 7.95 -12.88
N HIS A 594 -38.09 6.96 -13.77
CA HIS A 594 -37.96 7.19 -15.21
C HIS A 594 -39.23 7.81 -15.80
N GLY A 595 -40.41 7.30 -15.46
CA GLY A 595 -41.68 7.87 -15.93
C GLY A 595 -41.90 9.32 -15.46
N ILE A 596 -41.55 9.64 -14.21
CA ILE A 596 -41.65 11.00 -13.68
C ILE A 596 -40.63 11.94 -14.35
N ALA A 597 -39.41 11.46 -14.63
CA ALA A 597 -38.39 12.25 -15.35
C ALA A 597 -38.81 12.53 -16.80
N GLU A 598 -39.45 11.57 -17.48
CA GLU A 598 -40.01 11.75 -18.82
C GLU A 598 -41.16 12.78 -18.81
N ASP A 599 -42.10 12.66 -17.88
CA ASP A 599 -43.20 13.62 -17.69
C ASP A 599 -42.65 15.05 -17.46
N LEU A 600 -41.59 15.19 -16.64
CA LEU A 600 -40.93 16.47 -16.39
C LEU A 600 -40.27 17.05 -17.66
N SER A 601 -39.72 16.19 -18.53
CA SER A 601 -39.10 16.62 -19.80
C SER A 601 -40.09 17.28 -20.76
N THR A 602 -41.38 16.91 -20.68
CA THR A 602 -42.45 17.51 -21.48
C THR A 602 -42.89 18.88 -20.95
N ALA A 603 -42.58 19.20 -19.69
CA ALA A 603 -42.97 20.43 -19.01
C ALA A 603 -42.02 21.60 -19.32
N LYS A 604 -42.12 22.15 -20.54
CA LYS A 604 -41.23 23.22 -21.04
C LYS A 604 -41.59 24.64 -20.59
N THR A 605 -42.85 24.90 -20.22
CA THR A 605 -43.33 26.22 -19.76
C THR A 605 -43.63 26.22 -18.26
N ASP A 606 -43.59 27.39 -17.61
CA ASP A 606 -43.91 27.51 -16.18
C ASP A 606 -45.33 27.01 -15.85
N ALA A 607 -46.29 27.25 -16.75
CA ALA A 607 -47.65 26.74 -16.61
C ALA A 607 -47.72 25.20 -16.68
N SER A 608 -46.91 24.55 -17.54
CA SER A 608 -46.82 23.08 -17.59
C SER A 608 -46.07 22.48 -16.40
N ARG A 609 -45.05 23.18 -15.87
CA ARG A 609 -44.32 22.76 -14.66
C ARG A 609 -45.17 22.84 -13.40
N GLU A 610 -46.02 23.86 -13.29
CA GLU A 610 -46.96 23.95 -12.17
C GLU A 610 -48.04 22.85 -12.24
N ARG A 611 -48.45 22.41 -13.44
CA ARG A 611 -49.31 21.22 -13.59
C ARG A 611 -48.59 19.94 -13.17
N PHE A 612 -47.33 19.76 -13.57
CA PHE A 612 -46.50 18.64 -13.13
C PHE A 612 -46.34 18.62 -11.60
N ALA A 613 -45.98 19.76 -11.01
CA ALA A 613 -45.81 19.92 -9.56
C ALA A 613 -47.07 19.54 -8.77
N LYS A 614 -48.26 19.89 -9.29
CA LYS A 614 -49.54 19.49 -8.70
C LYS A 614 -49.85 18.00 -8.91
N LYS A 615 -49.57 17.46 -10.11
CA LYS A 615 -49.80 16.04 -10.45
C LYS A 615 -49.00 15.10 -9.56
N HIS A 616 -47.75 15.44 -9.24
CA HIS A 616 -46.83 14.59 -8.49
C HIS A 616 -46.62 15.02 -7.02
N ASP A 617 -47.42 15.97 -6.51
CA ASP A 617 -47.23 16.60 -5.19
C ASP A 617 -45.76 16.93 -4.91
N ALA A 618 -45.15 17.70 -5.81
CA ALA A 618 -43.72 17.95 -5.80
C ALA A 618 -43.41 19.44 -5.91
N LYS A 619 -42.37 19.87 -5.20
CA LYS A 619 -41.69 21.15 -5.45
C LYS A 619 -40.61 20.91 -6.49
N VAL A 620 -40.70 21.63 -7.61
CA VAL A 620 -39.70 21.61 -8.68
C VAL A 620 -38.85 22.86 -8.59
N ILE A 621 -37.54 22.68 -8.46
CA ILE A 621 -36.55 23.75 -8.30
C ILE A 621 -35.51 23.61 -9.41
N LYS A 622 -35.38 24.63 -10.25
CA LYS A 622 -34.35 24.68 -11.29
C LYS A 622 -33.09 25.32 -10.72
N LEU A 623 -32.00 24.55 -10.67
CA LEU A 623 -30.67 25.01 -10.28
C LEU A 623 -30.05 25.72 -11.49
N LYS A 624 -29.72 27.00 -11.31
CA LYS A 624 -29.19 27.86 -12.37
C LYS A 624 -27.69 27.97 -12.23
N SER A 625 -26.97 27.63 -13.28
CA SER A 625 -25.52 27.80 -13.40
C SER A 625 -25.23 28.72 -14.57
N THR A 626 -24.20 29.54 -14.45
CA THR A 626 -23.76 30.48 -15.50
C THR A 626 -22.83 29.80 -16.52
N ASN A 627 -22.04 28.83 -16.07
CA ASN A 627 -20.99 28.18 -16.86
C ASN A 627 -21.23 26.68 -17.12
N SER A 628 -22.42 26.16 -16.77
CA SER A 628 -22.73 24.74 -16.87
C SER A 628 -24.19 24.47 -17.23
N LEU A 629 -24.50 23.23 -17.62
CA LEU A 629 -25.87 22.79 -17.88
C LEU A 629 -26.72 22.96 -16.61
N PRO A 630 -28.02 23.31 -16.72
CA PRO A 630 -28.89 23.43 -15.56
C PRO A 630 -29.28 22.04 -15.02
N ALA A 631 -29.48 21.92 -13.72
CA ALA A 631 -30.04 20.73 -13.08
C ALA A 631 -31.43 21.05 -12.51
N THR A 632 -32.28 20.04 -12.33
CA THR A 632 -33.61 20.20 -11.73
C THR A 632 -33.75 19.28 -10.52
N LEU A 633 -34.03 19.88 -9.37
CA LEU A 633 -34.32 19.21 -8.11
C LEU A 633 -35.83 19.08 -7.94
N VAL A 634 -36.29 17.87 -7.62
CA VAL A 634 -37.70 17.52 -7.37
C VAL A 634 -37.81 16.99 -5.94
N ILE A 635 -38.65 17.62 -5.13
CA ILE A 635 -38.86 17.27 -3.70
C ILE A 635 -40.34 16.95 -3.49
N SER A 636 -40.66 15.78 -2.95
CA SER A 636 -42.05 15.37 -2.65
C SER A 636 -42.17 14.83 -1.21
N PRO A 637 -43.23 15.18 -0.45
CA PRO A 637 -44.37 16.04 -0.82
C PRO A 637 -44.00 17.53 -0.97
N ARG A 638 -44.80 18.33 -1.68
CA ARG A 638 -44.45 19.74 -2.03
C ARG A 638 -44.19 20.62 -0.81
N ASN A 639 -44.87 20.36 0.30
CA ASN A 639 -44.72 21.09 1.56
C ASN A 639 -43.44 20.73 2.34
N ALA A 640 -42.75 19.65 1.96
CA ALA A 640 -41.50 19.23 2.58
C ALA A 640 -40.27 19.96 2.04
N ALA A 641 -40.41 20.86 1.05
CA ALA A 641 -39.31 21.63 0.49
C ALA A 641 -38.88 22.82 1.38
N GLN A 642 -38.68 22.56 2.66
CA GLN A 642 -38.18 23.49 3.68
C GLN A 642 -37.27 22.73 4.65
N LEU A 643 -36.21 23.39 5.12
CA LEU A 643 -35.34 22.80 6.13
C LEU A 643 -36.07 22.69 7.47
N SER A 644 -35.57 21.79 8.32
CA SER A 644 -36.02 21.60 9.69
C SER A 644 -36.08 22.94 10.44
N GLY A 645 -37.27 23.30 10.93
CA GLY A 645 -37.53 24.59 11.57
C GLY A 645 -38.08 25.70 10.66
N GLY A 646 -38.42 25.40 9.40
CA GLY A 646 -39.12 26.32 8.48
C GLY A 646 -38.20 27.27 7.70
N LEU A 647 -36.91 26.97 7.64
CA LEU A 647 -35.93 27.80 6.93
C LEU A 647 -35.96 27.55 5.41
N PRO A 648 -35.71 28.59 4.59
CA PRO A 648 -35.69 28.47 3.14
C PRO A 648 -34.44 27.71 2.66
N LEU A 649 -34.58 26.97 1.56
CA LEU A 649 -33.49 26.23 0.91
C LEU A 649 -32.54 27.13 0.12
N ASP A 650 -32.98 28.35 -0.24
CA ASP A 650 -32.30 29.24 -1.18
C ASP A 650 -30.79 29.46 -0.90
N PRO A 651 -30.32 29.65 0.35
CA PRO A 651 -28.89 29.83 0.62
C PRO A 651 -28.05 28.61 0.24
N LEU A 652 -28.54 27.40 0.53
CA LEU A 652 -27.85 26.15 0.20
C LEU A 652 -27.86 25.88 -1.29
N LEU A 653 -29.00 26.14 -1.94
CA LEU A 653 -29.13 26.02 -3.39
C LEU A 653 -28.15 26.96 -4.09
N ARG A 654 -27.92 28.17 -3.56
CA ARG A 654 -26.96 29.11 -4.12
C ARG A 654 -25.51 28.62 -4.05
N VAL A 655 -25.14 27.93 -2.97
CA VAL A 655 -23.82 27.29 -2.82
C VAL A 655 -23.65 26.20 -3.85
N VAL A 656 -24.68 25.38 -4.09
CA VAL A 656 -24.66 24.35 -5.13
C VAL A 656 -24.56 24.96 -6.53
N GLU A 657 -25.33 26.00 -6.83
CA GLU A 657 -25.26 26.71 -8.11
C GLU A 657 -23.85 27.24 -8.41
N LEU A 658 -23.21 27.87 -7.40
CA LEU A 658 -21.81 28.32 -7.48
C LEU A 658 -20.84 27.14 -7.63
N GLY A 659 -21.06 26.05 -6.89
CA GLY A 659 -20.28 24.84 -6.99
C GLY A 659 -20.35 24.18 -8.37
N MET A 660 -21.51 24.20 -9.02
CA MET A 660 -21.70 23.72 -10.39
C MET A 660 -20.87 24.52 -11.39
N ASP A 661 -20.77 25.84 -11.20
CA ASP A 661 -19.91 26.71 -12.02
C ASP A 661 -18.42 26.39 -11.83
N VAL A 662 -17.99 26.17 -10.58
CA VAL A 662 -16.61 25.75 -10.28
C VAL A 662 -16.29 24.39 -10.89
N CYS A 663 -17.21 23.42 -10.81
CA CYS A 663 -17.05 22.11 -11.42
C CYS A 663 -16.92 22.22 -12.95
N ALA A 664 -17.69 23.09 -13.60
CA ALA A 664 -17.62 23.29 -15.04
C ALA A 664 -16.29 23.91 -15.48
N LEU A 665 -15.79 24.91 -14.72
CA LEU A 665 -14.48 25.50 -14.95
C LEU A 665 -13.35 24.48 -14.78
N ARG A 666 -13.47 23.55 -13.83
CA ARG A 666 -12.54 22.43 -13.65
C ARG A 666 -12.63 21.37 -14.74
N ALA A 667 -13.83 21.07 -15.22
CA ALA A 667 -14.00 20.13 -16.32
C ALA A 667 -13.37 20.66 -17.62
N THR A 668 -13.44 21.97 -17.86
CA THR A 668 -12.76 22.61 -19.00
C THR A 668 -11.23 22.61 -18.90
N THR A 669 -10.66 22.62 -17.69
CA THR A 669 -9.21 22.46 -17.50
C THR A 669 -8.77 20.99 -17.50
N SER A 670 -9.62 20.06 -17.07
CA SER A 670 -9.32 18.63 -17.00
C SER A 670 -9.35 17.92 -18.36
N THR A 671 -10.00 18.48 -19.39
CA THR A 671 -9.89 17.98 -20.78
C THR A 671 -8.49 18.17 -21.39
N GLY A 672 -7.56 18.85 -20.68
CA GLY A 672 -6.16 19.01 -21.07
C GLY A 672 -5.15 18.24 -20.22
N GLN A 673 -5.56 17.49 -19.19
CA GLN A 673 -4.64 16.79 -18.28
C GLN A 673 -5.14 15.38 -17.94
N GLY A 674 -4.64 14.40 -18.67
CA GLY A 674 -4.66 13.00 -18.26
C GLY A 674 -3.45 12.72 -17.37
N VAL A 675 -3.73 12.32 -16.12
CA VAL A 675 -2.97 11.46 -15.21
C VAL A 675 -1.43 11.59 -15.22
N ASP A 676 -0.85 12.11 -14.14
CA ASP A 676 0.49 11.72 -13.68
C ASP A 676 0.60 11.80 -12.16
N ASN A 677 0.76 10.63 -11.54
CA ASN A 677 1.32 10.43 -10.21
C ASN A 677 2.84 10.34 -10.36
N HIS A 678 3.61 10.97 -9.45
CA HIS A 678 5.03 10.69 -9.33
C HIS A 678 5.50 10.68 -7.88
N ASP A 679 6.17 9.59 -7.51
CA ASP A 679 7.43 9.52 -6.75
C ASP A 679 7.98 8.07 -6.85
N GLY A 680 9.26 7.74 -7.07
CA GLY A 680 10.46 8.54 -7.30
C GLY A 680 11.73 7.68 -7.56
N SER A 681 12.75 8.34 -8.13
CA SER A 681 14.21 8.10 -8.10
C SER A 681 14.90 6.99 -8.94
N ALA A 682 15.65 7.39 -9.98
CA ALA A 682 17.13 7.53 -9.92
C ALA A 682 17.73 8.06 -11.24
N GLY A 683 18.51 9.15 -11.18
CA GLY A 683 19.79 9.21 -11.91
C GLY A 683 19.95 10.00 -13.20
N THR A 684 19.19 11.07 -13.47
CA THR A 684 19.62 12.21 -14.31
C THR A 684 18.83 13.43 -13.82
N GLY A 685 19.41 14.63 -13.75
CA GLY A 685 18.74 15.81 -13.19
C GLY A 685 17.34 15.98 -13.78
N LEU A 686 16.31 15.76 -12.95
CA LEU A 686 14.90 15.82 -13.34
C LEU A 686 14.28 17.04 -12.65
N LEU A 687 13.59 17.87 -13.44
CA LEU A 687 12.75 18.96 -12.94
C LEU A 687 11.49 18.37 -12.26
N PRO A 688 11.12 18.82 -11.04
CA PRO A 688 9.87 18.39 -10.40
C PRO A 688 8.65 18.65 -11.30
N GLY A 689 7.83 17.62 -11.52
CA GLY A 689 6.63 17.71 -12.37
C GLY A 689 6.91 17.77 -13.88
N PHE A 690 8.10 17.38 -14.34
CA PHE A 690 8.53 17.45 -15.73
C PHE A 690 9.04 16.09 -16.23
N ILE A 691 8.47 15.59 -17.33
CA ILE A 691 9.00 14.45 -18.08
C ILE A 691 9.61 15.01 -19.37
N HIS A 692 10.91 14.77 -19.61
CA HIS A 692 11.58 15.22 -20.82
C HIS A 692 12.55 14.17 -21.35
N SER A 693 12.72 14.15 -22.68
CA SER A 693 13.62 13.22 -23.38
C SER A 693 14.51 13.90 -24.42
N SER A 694 14.27 15.19 -24.74
CA SER A 694 15.06 15.92 -25.73
C SER A 694 16.31 16.57 -25.12
N PRO A 695 17.42 16.66 -25.87
CA PRO A 695 18.64 17.33 -25.43
C PRO A 695 18.43 18.81 -25.04
N GLU A 696 17.53 19.51 -25.72
CA GLU A 696 17.18 20.91 -25.45
C GLU A 696 16.50 21.06 -24.09
N MET A 697 15.60 20.14 -23.74
CA MET A 697 14.94 20.14 -22.44
C MET A 697 15.89 19.73 -21.31
N THR A 698 16.84 18.82 -21.60
CA THR A 698 17.90 18.49 -20.64
C THR A 698 18.78 19.70 -20.31
N ARG A 699 19.13 20.53 -21.32
CA ARG A 699 19.86 21.79 -21.07
C ARG A 699 19.05 22.79 -20.24
N LEU A 700 17.75 22.91 -20.52
CA LEU A 700 16.86 23.76 -19.72
C LEU A 700 16.83 23.31 -18.25
N VAL A 701 16.83 22.00 -17.98
CA VAL A 701 16.88 21.45 -16.62
C VAL A 701 18.21 21.79 -15.93
N GLU A 702 19.32 21.70 -16.65
CA GLU A 702 20.63 22.11 -16.15
C GLU A 702 20.66 23.61 -15.82
N GLU A 703 20.10 24.46 -16.67
CA GLU A 703 19.98 25.91 -16.43
C GLU A 703 19.14 26.22 -15.19
N VAL A 704 17.98 25.57 -15.03
CA VAL A 704 17.14 25.71 -13.84
C VAL A 704 17.89 25.26 -12.58
N HIS A 705 18.67 24.18 -12.65
CA HIS A 705 19.49 23.74 -11.54
C HIS A 705 20.62 24.71 -11.20
N GLN A 706 21.18 25.43 -12.18
CA GLN A 706 22.22 26.43 -11.93
C GLN A 706 21.68 27.66 -11.19
N ILE A 707 20.44 28.07 -11.47
CA ILE A 707 19.83 29.25 -10.84
C ILE A 707 19.10 28.94 -9.53
N ARG A 708 19.03 27.67 -9.09
CA ARG A 708 18.26 27.23 -7.91
C ARG A 708 18.61 27.97 -6.61
N SER A 709 19.84 28.42 -6.44
CA SER A 709 20.29 29.14 -5.26
C SER A 709 20.39 30.66 -5.46
N SER A 710 19.81 31.17 -6.55
CA SER A 710 19.85 32.58 -6.93
C SER A 710 18.51 33.27 -6.66
N ASP A 711 18.56 34.53 -6.23
CA ASP A 711 17.39 35.41 -6.07
C ASP A 711 17.12 36.28 -7.32
N VAL A 712 17.71 35.91 -8.46
CA VAL A 712 17.56 36.65 -9.73
C VAL A 712 16.17 36.48 -10.31
N THR A 713 15.62 37.55 -10.88
CA THR A 713 14.39 37.53 -11.67
C THR A 713 14.57 36.72 -12.95
N VAL A 714 13.72 35.72 -13.18
CA VAL A 714 13.80 34.80 -14.33
C VAL A 714 12.71 35.12 -15.35
N LEU A 715 13.08 35.23 -16.63
CA LEU A 715 12.14 35.33 -17.74
C LEU A 715 12.07 33.98 -18.47
N VAL A 716 10.90 33.36 -18.47
CA VAL A 716 10.65 32.10 -19.20
C VAL A 716 9.97 32.41 -20.53
N THR A 717 10.61 32.04 -21.64
CA THR A 717 10.08 32.25 -22.99
C THR A 717 9.77 30.91 -23.66
N GLY A 718 8.78 30.91 -24.56
CA GLY A 718 8.35 29.71 -25.26
C GLY A 718 6.94 29.87 -25.85
N GLU A 719 6.61 29.05 -26.84
CA GLU A 719 5.30 29.07 -27.50
C GLU A 719 4.15 28.76 -26.51
N SER A 720 2.92 29.16 -26.85
CA SER A 720 1.76 28.89 -25.99
C SER A 720 1.55 27.37 -25.85
N GLY A 721 1.21 26.92 -24.64
CA GLY A 721 1.00 25.50 -24.35
C GLY A 721 2.25 24.64 -24.12
N THR A 722 3.46 25.20 -24.16
CA THR A 722 4.73 24.45 -23.97
C THR A 722 5.12 24.18 -22.51
N GLY A 723 4.22 24.41 -21.55
CA GLY A 723 4.48 24.08 -20.14
C GLY A 723 5.34 25.10 -19.38
N LYS A 724 5.37 26.38 -19.78
CA LYS A 724 6.12 27.45 -19.08
C LYS A 724 5.78 27.57 -17.59
N GLU A 725 4.52 27.35 -17.22
CA GLU A 725 4.10 27.34 -15.81
C GLU A 725 4.75 26.19 -15.03
N LEU A 726 4.90 25.02 -15.64
CA LEU A 726 5.59 23.88 -15.02
C LEU A 726 7.06 24.24 -14.76
N VAL A 727 7.71 25.00 -15.67
CA VAL A 727 9.09 25.44 -15.49
C VAL A 727 9.20 26.40 -14.31
N ALA A 728 8.28 27.35 -14.19
CA ALA A 728 8.23 28.30 -13.08
C ALA A 728 8.00 27.60 -11.72
N ARG A 729 7.12 26.59 -11.68
CA ARG A 729 6.87 25.79 -10.48
C ARG A 729 8.09 24.95 -10.09
N ALA A 730 8.76 24.37 -11.07
CA ALA A 730 9.99 23.61 -10.84
C ALA A 730 11.13 24.51 -10.32
N ILE A 731 11.28 25.72 -10.85
CA ILE A 731 12.23 26.72 -10.32
C ILE A 731 11.91 27.03 -8.85
N HIS A 732 10.65 27.27 -8.51
CA HIS A 732 10.24 27.54 -7.12
C HIS A 732 10.53 26.34 -6.19
N ALA A 733 10.14 25.13 -6.60
CA ALA A 733 10.33 23.90 -5.81
C ALA A 733 11.81 23.56 -5.56
N LEU A 734 12.69 23.91 -6.49
CA LEU A 734 14.13 23.71 -6.36
C LEU A 734 14.85 24.87 -5.64
N SER A 735 14.15 25.99 -5.39
CA SER A 735 14.75 27.19 -4.80
C SER A 735 14.85 27.16 -3.27
N SER A 736 15.58 28.13 -2.71
CA SER A 736 15.57 28.41 -1.26
C SER A 736 14.19 28.82 -0.72
N ARG A 737 13.24 29.17 -1.59
CA ARG A 737 11.87 29.61 -1.26
C ARG A 737 10.83 28.50 -1.41
N ARG A 738 11.24 27.24 -1.60
CA ARG A 738 10.34 26.08 -1.80
C ARG A 738 9.26 25.90 -0.71
N ASP A 739 9.55 26.36 0.52
CA ASP A 739 8.64 26.28 1.67
C ASP A 739 7.82 27.58 1.86
N LYS A 740 7.83 28.48 0.87
CA LYS A 740 7.16 29.79 0.87
C LYS A 740 6.08 29.84 -0.21
N ILE A 741 5.22 30.86 -0.14
CA ILE A 741 4.06 30.95 -1.04
C ILE A 741 4.50 31.16 -2.51
N PHE A 742 3.95 30.35 -3.41
CA PHE A 742 4.01 30.55 -4.86
C PHE A 742 2.70 31.19 -5.32
N VAL A 743 2.77 32.42 -5.83
CA VAL A 743 1.60 33.20 -6.26
C VAL A 743 1.61 33.31 -7.79
N PRO A 744 0.82 32.50 -8.51
CA PRO A 744 0.64 32.67 -9.94
C PRO A 744 -0.33 33.82 -10.23
N PHE A 745 0.00 34.66 -11.21
CA PHE A 745 -0.83 35.75 -11.70
C PHE A 745 -0.83 35.76 -13.23
N ASN A 746 -1.97 35.47 -13.84
CA ASN A 746 -2.13 35.50 -15.30
C ASN A 746 -2.68 36.86 -15.74
N CYS A 747 -1.90 37.59 -16.55
CA CYS A 747 -2.26 38.93 -17.02
C CYS A 747 -3.48 38.95 -17.95
N THR A 748 -3.79 37.86 -18.65
CA THR A 748 -4.95 37.76 -19.55
C THR A 748 -6.27 37.54 -18.81
N ALA A 749 -6.21 37.02 -17.59
CA ALA A 749 -7.38 36.68 -16.78
C ALA A 749 -8.00 37.88 -16.04
N VAL A 750 -7.35 39.05 -16.07
CA VAL A 750 -7.79 40.25 -15.36
C VAL A 750 -8.15 41.35 -16.36
N PRO A 751 -9.31 42.03 -16.19
CA PRO A 751 -9.66 43.20 -17.00
C PRO A 751 -8.54 44.24 -16.98
N LYS A 752 -8.21 44.83 -18.13
CA LYS A 752 -7.07 45.75 -18.29
C LYS A 752 -7.15 46.92 -17.31
N GLU A 753 -8.35 47.43 -17.06
CA GLU A 753 -8.64 48.55 -16.17
C GLU A 753 -8.40 48.24 -14.68
N LEU A 754 -8.37 46.95 -14.31
CA LEU A 754 -8.17 46.50 -12.93
C LEU A 754 -6.79 45.86 -12.72
N SER A 755 -6.02 45.62 -13.78
CA SER A 755 -4.70 44.96 -13.73
C SER A 755 -3.74 45.60 -12.72
N GLU A 756 -3.64 46.94 -12.69
CA GLU A 756 -2.84 47.68 -11.72
C GLU A 756 -3.29 47.38 -10.28
N SER A 757 -4.60 47.37 -10.07
CA SER A 757 -5.19 47.17 -8.76
C SER A 757 -4.99 45.76 -8.21
N TYR A 758 -5.01 44.75 -9.08
CA TYR A 758 -4.71 43.37 -8.70
C TYR A 758 -3.21 43.17 -8.41
N LEU A 759 -2.32 43.79 -9.21
CA LEU A 759 -0.87 43.70 -9.02
C LEU A 759 -0.40 44.42 -7.76
N PHE A 760 -0.74 45.70 -7.61
CA PHE A 760 -0.20 46.58 -6.57
C PHE A 760 -1.14 46.82 -5.39
N GLY A 761 -2.38 46.36 -5.50
CA GLY A 761 -3.41 46.55 -4.48
C GLY A 761 -4.20 47.85 -4.63
N HIS A 762 -5.20 48.02 -3.78
CA HIS A 762 -6.01 49.23 -3.70
C HIS A 762 -6.58 49.43 -2.29
N ARG A 763 -6.98 50.66 -1.98
CA ARG A 763 -7.81 50.95 -0.81
C ARG A 763 -9.28 50.98 -1.18
N ARG A 764 -10.12 50.68 -0.21
CA ARG A 764 -11.58 50.77 -0.30
C ARG A 764 -11.98 52.14 -0.86
N GLY A 765 -12.76 52.14 -1.93
CA GLY A 765 -13.22 53.34 -2.63
C GLY A 765 -12.29 53.88 -3.71
N ALA A 766 -11.21 53.19 -4.07
CA ALA A 766 -10.32 53.61 -5.17
C ALA A 766 -10.99 53.62 -6.56
N PHE A 767 -12.01 52.77 -6.76
CA PHE A 767 -12.87 52.72 -7.95
C PHE A 767 -14.23 52.10 -7.61
N THR A 768 -15.21 52.20 -8.52
CA THR A 768 -16.54 51.58 -8.38
C THR A 768 -16.41 50.05 -8.33
N GLY A 769 -16.64 49.45 -7.14
CA GLY A 769 -16.45 48.01 -6.90
C GLY A 769 -15.39 47.67 -5.84
N ALA A 770 -14.54 48.64 -5.45
CA ALA A 770 -13.55 48.48 -4.38
C ALA A 770 -14.21 48.53 -2.97
N VAL A 771 -14.91 47.45 -2.61
CA VAL A 771 -15.67 47.32 -1.35
C VAL A 771 -14.81 47.10 -0.11
N SER A 772 -13.54 46.69 -0.30
CA SER A 772 -12.56 46.47 0.78
C SER A 772 -11.16 46.85 0.31
N ASP A 773 -10.22 47.00 1.25
CA ASP A 773 -8.80 47.12 0.92
C ASP A 773 -8.28 45.79 0.35
N SER A 774 -7.40 45.86 -0.65
CA SER A 774 -6.69 44.71 -1.20
C SER A 774 -5.18 45.00 -1.23
N PRO A 775 -4.34 44.12 -0.66
CA PRO A 775 -2.89 44.33 -0.60
C PRO A 775 -2.19 44.17 -1.97
N GLY A 776 -2.84 43.54 -2.97
CA GLY A 776 -2.26 43.23 -4.28
C GLY A 776 -1.39 41.96 -4.28
N VAL A 777 -1.31 41.29 -5.42
CA VAL A 777 -0.60 39.99 -5.54
C VAL A 777 0.90 40.10 -5.31
N ILE A 778 1.52 41.25 -5.62
CA ILE A 778 2.94 41.49 -5.36
C ILE A 778 3.22 41.45 -3.86
N ARG A 779 2.37 42.09 -3.05
CA ARG A 779 2.53 42.09 -1.58
C ARG A 779 2.18 40.73 -0.99
N SER A 780 1.18 40.03 -1.53
CA SER A 780 0.84 38.67 -1.11
C SER A 780 1.96 37.66 -1.36
N ALA A 781 2.83 37.92 -2.35
CA ALA A 781 3.99 37.10 -2.66
C ALA A 781 5.26 37.47 -1.86
N SER A 782 5.17 38.38 -0.88
CA SER A 782 6.32 38.84 -0.11
C SER A 782 7.02 37.67 0.61
N GLY A 783 8.33 37.53 0.38
CA GLY A 783 9.15 36.43 0.90
C GLY A 783 8.96 35.09 0.18
N GLY A 784 8.10 35.02 -0.84
CA GLY A 784 7.85 33.85 -1.68
C GLY A 784 8.24 34.07 -3.14
N THR A 785 7.46 33.50 -4.07
CA THR A 785 7.67 33.61 -5.52
C THR A 785 6.41 34.15 -6.20
N LEU A 786 6.56 35.23 -6.96
CA LEU A 786 5.51 35.76 -7.85
C LEU A 786 5.78 35.27 -9.27
N PHE A 787 4.85 34.50 -9.84
CA PHE A 787 4.90 34.08 -11.24
C PHE A 787 3.91 34.90 -12.06
N ILE A 788 4.39 35.67 -13.03
CA ILE A 788 3.55 36.49 -13.91
C ILE A 788 3.48 35.78 -15.27
N ASP A 789 2.31 35.21 -15.57
CA ASP A 789 2.05 34.55 -16.84
C ASP A 789 1.48 35.53 -17.86
N GLU A 790 1.84 35.32 -19.14
CA GLU A 790 1.50 36.19 -20.26
C GLU A 790 1.82 37.68 -19.98
N VAL A 791 3.00 37.96 -19.42
CA VAL A 791 3.45 39.33 -19.07
C VAL A 791 3.44 40.31 -20.26
N GLY A 792 3.50 39.80 -21.49
CA GLY A 792 3.39 40.59 -22.71
C GLY A 792 2.00 41.24 -22.91
N ASP A 793 0.95 40.70 -22.30
CA ASP A 793 -0.41 41.23 -22.36
C ASP A 793 -0.71 42.30 -21.29
N LEU A 794 0.30 42.65 -20.48
CA LEU A 794 0.15 43.69 -19.47
C LEU A 794 -0.08 45.07 -20.12
N PRO A 795 -1.08 45.85 -19.67
CA PRO A 795 -1.34 47.19 -20.20
C PRO A 795 -0.10 48.11 -20.13
N LEU A 796 0.10 48.92 -21.18
CA LEU A 796 1.29 49.77 -21.35
C LEU A 796 1.52 50.77 -20.20
N ASP A 797 0.44 51.22 -19.56
CA ASP A 797 0.46 52.13 -18.42
C ASP A 797 0.92 51.48 -17.11
N VAL A 798 0.81 50.15 -17.00
CA VAL A 798 1.24 49.37 -15.82
C VAL A 798 2.71 48.93 -15.93
N GLN A 799 3.21 48.74 -17.15
CA GLN A 799 4.58 48.25 -17.41
C GLN A 799 5.68 49.09 -16.72
N PRO A 800 5.67 50.45 -16.72
CA PRO A 800 6.69 51.22 -16.02
C PRO A 800 6.74 50.97 -14.51
N LYS A 801 5.59 50.70 -13.87
CA LYS A 801 5.51 50.41 -12.43
C LYS A 801 6.05 49.02 -12.13
N LEU A 802 5.75 48.04 -12.99
CA LEU A 802 6.30 46.69 -12.86
C LEU A 802 7.82 46.69 -13.07
N LEU A 803 8.33 47.42 -14.07
CA LEU A 803 9.76 47.54 -14.30
C LEU A 803 10.49 48.18 -13.10
N ARG A 804 9.88 49.20 -12.48
CA ARG A 804 10.42 49.81 -11.27
C ARG A 804 10.48 48.83 -10.10
N PHE A 805 9.42 48.03 -9.90
CA PHE A 805 9.41 46.97 -8.90
C PHE A 805 10.52 45.94 -9.16
N LEU A 806 10.65 45.45 -10.39
CA LEU A 806 11.69 44.48 -10.76
C LEU A 806 13.13 45.03 -10.65
N GLN A 807 13.31 46.35 -10.74
CA GLN A 807 14.61 47.01 -10.57
C GLN A 807 14.98 47.23 -9.10
N GLU A 808 14.01 47.59 -8.25
CA GLU A 808 14.24 47.93 -6.83
C GLU A 808 14.29 46.69 -5.92
N GLY A 809 13.68 45.57 -6.33
CA GLY A 809 13.66 44.28 -5.61
C GLY A 809 12.42 44.07 -4.75
#